data_AF-A0A1V5SYA0-F1
#
_entry.id   AF-A0A1V5SYA0-F1
#
_cell.length_a   1.000
_cell.length_b   1.000
_cell.length_c   1.000
_cell.angle_alpha   90.00
_cell.angle_beta   90.00
_cell.angle_gamma   90.00
#
_symmetry.space_group_name_H-M   'P 1'
#
loop_
_entity.id
_entity.type
_entity.pdbx_description
1 polymer ?
#
loop_
_entity_poly.entity_id
_entity_poly.type
_entity_poly.pdbx_seq_one_letter_code
_entity_poly.pdbx_strand_id
1 'polypeptide(L)'
;MSGSLVIVESPAKASTLKKYLGKNFNVLASVGHVIDLPMRELGVDVENGFEPNYVIIRGKSKILKKITDAAKKADAVYLAPDPDREGEAIAWHIADRIRKSSKSKTPPIYRVKFNEITKDAVKNAIASPGDLDKNLFDAQQARRILDRLVGYRISPLLWEKVRRGLSAGRVQSVAVRIVCEREQEIDAFKAKEYWSIVTRLKGGVPPPFEAKLIKISGKDFEIAEESEAKKLVNAISKESFLLSTIKKSERRRRPAPPFITSKLQQEAARKLGFTAKKTMAMAQMLYEGVEIGSEGSVGLITYMRTDSIRVSDVAIEAVRKYIADKFGKDMLPAEPVIYKSKRGAQDAHEAIRPTLMTMPPELVKEHLDRDAYRLYDLIWKRFVASQMEPAVFDQTSFDIEAGKYLLRATGQVMKFAGFISVYMEGVDDEAEKGEEENPTLPNLSEGEKLELLGIEPHQHFTQPPPRFTEASLVKELEEKGIGRPSTYASILSTIQEKGYVRKLEKRFHPSELGKLVNELLVENFPKVIDVGFTAQMEGELDEVEEGRRDWKKALDNFYAPFESALSLARKNMRSVKGQQVETEILCDKCGSKMVIKWGRHGEFLACSKYPECRTTKEFSREENGELRLQKVEPTGEVCDLCGKPMLMKRGRYGQFLACSEYPKCKNTKSISSGVKCPKCGEGDLVQKSTKRSKIFYGCDKYPKCDYATWDKPIAKSCPECGSKILVERTSKKTGEVFILCPQKGCPYRKKME
;
A
#
# COMPACT_ATOMS: atom_id res chain seq x y z
N MET A 1 -42.13 24.76 3.55
CA MET A 1 -41.01 25.62 3.12
C MET A 1 -40.03 24.77 2.33
N SER A 2 -39.71 25.15 1.10
CA SER A 2 -38.86 24.41 0.15
C SER A 2 -37.38 24.59 0.47
N GLY A 3 -36.89 23.98 1.55
CA GLY A 3 -35.46 24.06 1.91
C GLY A 3 -34.51 23.69 0.78
N SER A 4 -33.30 24.24 0.79
CA SER A 4 -32.26 23.96 -0.22
C SER A 4 -31.79 22.50 -0.13
N LEU A 5 -31.31 21.96 -1.26
CA LEU A 5 -30.79 20.60 -1.36
C LEU A 5 -29.26 20.62 -1.36
N VAL A 6 -28.64 19.83 -0.50
CA VAL A 6 -27.20 19.56 -0.52
C VAL A 6 -26.96 18.12 -0.96
N ILE A 7 -26.03 17.92 -1.89
CA ILE A 7 -25.68 16.60 -2.43
C ILE A 7 -24.21 16.32 -2.17
N VAL A 8 -23.92 15.21 -1.50
CA VAL A 8 -22.56 14.73 -1.20
C VAL A 8 -22.34 13.32 -1.74
N GLU A 9 -21.10 12.86 -1.73
CA GLU A 9 -20.72 11.55 -2.24
C GLU A 9 -21.02 10.40 -1.27
N SER A 10 -21.02 10.61 0.05
CA SER A 10 -21.16 9.51 1.03
C SER A 10 -22.24 9.75 2.09
N PRO A 11 -22.85 8.67 2.63
CA PRO A 11 -23.83 8.80 3.70
C PRO A 11 -23.28 9.35 5.03
N ALA A 12 -22.03 9.04 5.37
CA ALA A 12 -21.41 9.54 6.60
C ALA A 12 -21.27 11.06 6.55
N LYS A 13 -20.69 11.58 5.47
CA LYS A 13 -20.61 13.02 5.18
C LYS A 13 -21.98 13.70 5.19
N ALA A 14 -23.01 13.04 4.64
CA ALA A 14 -24.38 13.57 4.66
C ALA A 14 -24.92 13.72 6.09
N SER A 15 -24.62 12.78 6.99
CA SER A 15 -24.99 12.86 8.41
C SER A 15 -24.31 14.05 9.10
N THR A 16 -23.00 14.18 8.91
CA THR A 16 -22.18 15.26 9.48
C THR A 16 -22.67 16.64 9.01
N LEU A 17 -22.90 16.83 7.71
CA LEU A 17 -23.39 18.11 7.19
C LEU A 17 -24.80 18.45 7.67
N LYS A 18 -25.69 17.45 7.79
CA LYS A 18 -27.06 17.65 8.28
C LYS A 18 -27.08 18.22 9.71
N LYS A 19 -26.13 17.80 10.56
CA LYS A 19 -25.96 18.35 11.92
C LYS A 19 -25.63 19.84 11.89
N TYR A 20 -24.74 20.29 10.99
CA TYR A 20 -24.28 21.68 10.97
C TYR A 20 -25.24 22.65 10.27
N LEU A 21 -25.95 22.18 9.23
CA LEU A 21 -26.83 23.01 8.41
C LEU A 21 -28.27 23.10 8.94
N GLY A 22 -28.70 22.15 9.77
CA GLY A 22 -30.02 22.16 10.40
C GLY A 22 -31.18 21.84 9.44
N LYS A 23 -32.41 22.18 9.86
CA LYS A 23 -33.65 21.73 9.19
C LYS A 23 -33.94 22.41 7.84
N ASN A 24 -33.28 23.53 7.54
CA ASN A 24 -33.49 24.28 6.29
C ASN A 24 -32.81 23.63 5.07
N PHE A 25 -31.93 22.64 5.30
CA PHE A 25 -31.23 21.93 4.25
C PHE A 25 -31.62 20.45 4.23
N ASN A 26 -32.04 19.96 3.07
CA ASN A 26 -32.17 18.54 2.82
C ASN A 26 -30.82 18.01 2.30
N VAL A 27 -30.20 17.03 2.96
CA VAL A 27 -28.88 16.51 2.57
C VAL A 27 -29.03 15.08 2.05
N LEU A 28 -28.59 14.84 0.80
CA LEU A 28 -28.64 13.53 0.13
C LEU A 28 -27.24 13.06 -0.27
N ALA A 29 -27.06 11.73 -0.35
CA ALA A 29 -25.81 11.11 -0.80
C ALA A 29 -25.98 10.40 -2.15
N SER A 30 -25.03 10.58 -3.07
CA SER A 30 -24.96 9.85 -4.35
C SER A 30 -24.36 8.45 -4.22
N VAL A 31 -23.64 8.20 -3.12
CA VAL A 31 -22.89 6.96 -2.85
C VAL A 31 -21.79 6.76 -3.91
N GLY A 32 -20.97 7.80 -4.11
CA GLY A 32 -19.93 7.90 -5.14
C GLY A 32 -20.47 8.26 -6.52
N HIS A 33 -19.77 7.83 -7.56
CA HIS A 33 -20.19 8.02 -8.96
C HIS A 33 -21.56 7.38 -9.23
N VAL A 34 -22.36 8.09 -10.04
CA VAL A 34 -23.70 7.65 -10.50
C VAL A 34 -23.77 7.48 -12.02
N ILE A 35 -22.83 8.08 -12.74
CA ILE A 35 -22.67 8.08 -14.19
C ILE A 35 -21.21 7.72 -14.48
N ASP A 36 -20.97 6.84 -15.46
CA ASP A 36 -19.64 6.46 -15.94
C ASP A 36 -19.76 5.96 -17.39
N LEU A 37 -18.63 5.73 -18.03
CA LEU A 37 -18.53 5.05 -19.32
C LEU A 37 -19.08 3.61 -19.21
N PRO A 38 -19.74 3.09 -20.27
CA PRO A 38 -20.34 1.76 -20.27
C PRO A 38 -19.32 0.65 -19.96
N MET A 39 -19.76 -0.41 -19.29
CA MET A 39 -18.86 -1.47 -18.81
C MET A 39 -18.39 -2.44 -19.91
N ARG A 40 -19.15 -2.54 -21.02
CA ARG A 40 -18.98 -3.60 -22.03
C ARG A 40 -18.46 -3.13 -23.39
N GLU A 41 -18.41 -1.82 -23.62
CA GLU A 41 -17.92 -1.21 -24.86
C GLU A 41 -16.96 -0.06 -24.53
N LEU A 42 -16.25 0.45 -25.54
CA LEU A 42 -15.28 1.53 -25.34
C LEU A 42 -15.95 2.76 -24.72
N GLY A 43 -17.12 3.16 -25.25
CA GLY A 43 -17.90 4.30 -24.77
C GLY A 43 -17.28 5.65 -25.08
N VAL A 44 -16.30 5.71 -25.99
CA VAL A 44 -15.62 6.93 -26.41
C VAL A 44 -15.55 6.91 -27.92
N ASP A 45 -16.06 7.95 -28.57
CA ASP A 45 -15.94 8.15 -30.01
C ASP A 45 -14.63 8.87 -30.31
N VAL A 46 -13.64 8.12 -30.80
CA VAL A 46 -12.30 8.65 -31.06
C VAL A 46 -12.25 9.49 -32.33
N GLU A 47 -13.13 9.22 -33.30
CA GLU A 47 -13.15 9.94 -34.58
C GLU A 47 -13.78 11.34 -34.43
N ASN A 48 -14.73 11.48 -33.50
CA ASN A 48 -15.41 12.74 -33.21
C ASN A 48 -14.87 13.47 -31.98
N GLY A 49 -13.53 13.52 -31.83
CA GLY A 49 -12.87 14.31 -30.79
C GLY A 49 -13.12 13.80 -29.37
N PHE A 50 -13.03 12.48 -29.21
CA PHE A 50 -13.14 11.73 -27.94
C PHE A 50 -14.47 11.91 -27.20
N GLU A 51 -15.59 12.06 -27.91
CA GLU A 51 -16.88 12.27 -27.25
C GLU A 51 -17.28 11.05 -26.39
N PRO A 52 -17.49 11.22 -25.07
CA PRO A 52 -17.83 10.11 -24.19
C PRO A 52 -19.34 9.82 -24.19
N ASN A 53 -19.70 8.56 -24.38
CA ASN A 53 -21.06 8.08 -24.15
C ASN A 53 -21.23 7.67 -22.68
N TYR A 54 -21.68 8.61 -21.86
CA TYR A 54 -21.91 8.38 -20.44
C TYR A 54 -23.26 7.70 -20.15
N VAL A 55 -23.24 6.66 -19.31
CA VAL A 55 -24.44 5.90 -18.90
C VAL A 55 -24.61 5.88 -17.40
N ILE A 56 -25.86 5.71 -16.95
CA ILE A 56 -26.16 5.53 -15.52
C ILE A 56 -25.57 4.18 -15.07
N ILE A 57 -24.77 4.21 -14.01
CA ILE A 57 -24.17 3.01 -13.43
C ILE A 57 -25.28 2.05 -12.97
N ARG A 58 -25.12 0.76 -13.27
CA ARG A 58 -26.09 -0.28 -12.92
C ARG A 58 -26.42 -0.24 -11.42
N GLY A 59 -27.70 -0.08 -11.10
CA GLY A 59 -28.21 -0.02 -9.71
C GLY A 59 -28.30 1.39 -9.12
N LYS A 60 -27.76 2.42 -9.79
CA LYS A 60 -27.80 3.81 -9.31
C LYS A 60 -29.03 4.61 -9.75
N SER A 61 -29.86 4.07 -10.64
CA SER A 61 -31.05 4.76 -11.18
C SER A 61 -32.02 5.25 -10.10
N LYS A 62 -32.24 4.46 -9.03
CA LYS A 62 -33.11 4.86 -7.91
C LYS A 62 -32.55 6.06 -7.14
N ILE A 63 -31.24 6.07 -6.90
CA ILE A 63 -30.54 7.15 -6.19
C ILE A 63 -30.63 8.43 -7.03
N LEU A 64 -30.30 8.33 -8.31
CA LEU A 64 -30.33 9.48 -9.22
C LEU A 64 -31.74 10.05 -9.36
N LYS A 65 -32.76 9.19 -9.45
CA LYS A 65 -34.17 9.62 -9.45
C LYS A 65 -34.53 10.37 -8.16
N LYS A 66 -34.14 9.85 -6.99
CA LYS A 66 -34.36 10.52 -5.70
C LYS A 66 -33.72 11.91 -5.65
N ILE A 67 -32.49 12.04 -6.17
CA ILE A 67 -31.78 13.31 -6.26
C ILE A 67 -32.52 14.28 -7.19
N THR A 68 -32.88 13.85 -8.41
CA THR A 68 -33.59 14.72 -9.37
C THR A 68 -34.97 15.14 -8.89
N ASP A 69 -35.69 14.25 -8.20
CA ASP A 69 -37.02 14.56 -7.66
C ASP A 69 -36.95 15.52 -6.46
N ALA A 70 -35.89 15.44 -5.65
CA ALA A 70 -35.62 16.40 -4.59
C ALA A 70 -35.20 17.76 -5.15
N ALA A 71 -34.35 17.78 -6.18
CA ALA A 71 -33.86 19.00 -6.81
C ALA A 71 -35.00 19.85 -7.39
N LYS A 72 -36.01 19.23 -8.01
CA LYS A 72 -37.19 19.92 -8.55
C LYS A 72 -38.00 20.71 -7.51
N LYS A 73 -37.86 20.37 -6.22
CA LYS A 73 -38.61 20.98 -5.11
C LYS A 73 -37.76 21.94 -4.27
N ALA A 74 -36.47 22.06 -4.56
CA ALA A 74 -35.53 22.83 -3.76
C ALA A 74 -35.39 24.26 -4.30
N ASP A 75 -35.23 25.23 -3.39
CA ASP A 75 -34.97 26.62 -3.78
C ASP A 75 -33.60 26.78 -4.48
N ALA A 76 -32.61 26.00 -4.04
CA ALA A 76 -31.27 25.92 -4.62
C ALA A 76 -30.67 24.52 -4.39
N VAL A 77 -29.71 24.14 -5.24
CA VAL A 77 -28.95 22.89 -5.13
C VAL A 77 -27.47 23.21 -4.90
N TYR A 78 -26.91 22.69 -3.81
CA TYR A 78 -25.50 22.79 -3.46
C TYR A 78 -24.82 21.44 -3.64
N LEU A 79 -23.86 21.38 -4.55
CA LEU A 79 -23.05 20.20 -4.81
C LEU A 79 -21.79 20.27 -3.96
N ALA A 80 -21.74 19.41 -2.94
CA ALA A 80 -20.64 19.30 -1.99
C ALA A 80 -19.85 17.97 -2.06
N PRO A 81 -19.56 17.38 -3.25
CA PRO A 81 -18.52 16.36 -3.37
C PRO A 81 -17.15 16.85 -2.86
N ASP A 82 -16.23 15.92 -2.67
CA ASP A 82 -14.85 16.22 -2.27
C ASP A 82 -14.17 17.29 -3.15
N PRO A 83 -13.18 18.03 -2.60
CA PRO A 83 -12.55 19.16 -3.29
C PRO A 83 -11.52 18.75 -4.36
N ASP A 84 -11.57 17.52 -4.89
CA ASP A 84 -10.68 17.04 -5.95
C ASP A 84 -11.37 16.95 -7.32
N ARG A 85 -10.60 16.69 -8.38
CA ARG A 85 -11.12 16.51 -9.75
C ARG A 85 -12.16 15.39 -9.87
N GLU A 86 -12.06 14.35 -9.04
CA GLU A 86 -13.05 13.26 -8.98
C GLU A 86 -14.39 13.76 -8.40
N GLY A 87 -14.34 14.54 -7.33
CA GLY A 87 -15.50 15.21 -6.76
C GLY A 87 -16.14 16.19 -7.73
N GLU A 88 -15.33 16.93 -8.50
CA GLU A 88 -15.85 17.83 -9.54
C GLU A 88 -16.59 17.07 -10.65
N ALA A 89 -16.06 15.93 -11.10
CA ALA A 89 -16.76 15.08 -12.06
C ALA A 89 -18.08 14.50 -11.53
N ILE A 90 -18.13 14.11 -10.25
CA ILE A 90 -19.39 13.70 -9.60
C ILE A 90 -20.38 14.87 -9.60
N ALA A 91 -19.94 16.06 -9.21
CA ALA A 91 -20.77 17.26 -9.17
C ALA A 91 -21.33 17.58 -10.56
N TRP A 92 -20.46 17.58 -11.58
CA TRP A 92 -20.81 17.87 -12.97
C TRP A 92 -21.86 16.91 -13.53
N HIS A 93 -21.64 15.60 -13.36
CA HIS A 93 -22.59 14.58 -13.81
C HIS A 93 -23.97 14.69 -13.15
N ILE A 94 -24.00 15.03 -11.85
CA ILE A 94 -25.26 15.24 -11.13
C ILE A 94 -25.95 16.53 -11.62
N ALA A 95 -25.21 17.61 -11.81
CA ALA A 95 -25.71 18.88 -12.32
C ALA A 95 -26.34 18.73 -13.70
N ASP A 96 -25.63 18.08 -14.64
CA ASP A 96 -26.12 17.80 -15.98
C ASP A 96 -27.42 16.99 -15.95
N ARG A 97 -27.50 15.99 -15.07
CA ARG A 97 -28.73 15.21 -14.92
C ARG A 97 -29.90 16.03 -14.37
N ILE A 98 -29.65 16.91 -13.39
CA ILE A 98 -30.68 17.79 -12.82
C ILE A 98 -31.19 18.77 -13.89
N ARG A 99 -30.28 19.37 -14.67
CA ARG A 99 -30.61 20.26 -15.80
C ARG A 99 -31.49 19.53 -16.82
N LYS A 100 -31.06 18.35 -17.31
CA LYS A 100 -31.82 17.54 -18.28
C LYS A 100 -33.17 17.02 -17.76
N SER A 101 -33.33 16.86 -16.45
CA SER A 101 -34.58 16.37 -15.85
C SER A 101 -35.63 17.47 -15.61
N SER A 102 -35.28 18.75 -15.74
CA SER A 102 -36.15 19.88 -15.40
C SER A 102 -36.69 20.53 -16.67
N LYS A 103 -37.97 20.28 -16.99
CA LYS A 103 -38.61 20.76 -18.23
C LYS A 103 -39.10 22.22 -18.18
N SER A 104 -39.23 22.84 -17.00
CA SER A 104 -39.82 24.18 -16.85
C SER A 104 -38.94 25.19 -16.10
N LYS A 105 -38.30 24.79 -15.00
CA LYS A 105 -37.39 25.65 -14.22
C LYS A 105 -36.35 24.79 -13.51
N THR A 106 -35.07 24.99 -13.83
CA THR A 106 -33.95 24.39 -13.09
C THR A 106 -33.61 25.28 -11.91
N PRO A 107 -33.51 24.76 -10.67
CA PRO A 107 -33.05 25.57 -9.54
C PRO A 107 -31.59 26.01 -9.78
N PRO A 108 -31.15 27.13 -9.17
CA PRO A 108 -29.73 27.48 -9.12
C PRO A 108 -28.90 26.30 -8.59
N ILE A 109 -27.80 25.99 -9.27
CA ILE A 109 -26.87 24.91 -8.89
C ILE A 109 -25.53 25.55 -8.56
N TYR A 110 -25.06 25.32 -7.35
CA TYR A 110 -23.79 25.85 -6.87
C TYR A 110 -22.83 24.73 -6.47
N ARG A 111 -21.54 25.03 -6.47
CA ARG A 111 -20.45 24.16 -6.02
C ARG A 111 -19.93 24.62 -4.67
N VAL A 112 -19.83 23.70 -3.72
CA VAL A 112 -19.35 23.96 -2.36
C VAL A 112 -18.13 23.10 -2.10
N LYS A 113 -16.98 23.71 -1.77
CA LYS A 113 -15.72 23.02 -1.47
C LYS A 113 -15.30 23.32 -0.03
N PHE A 114 -14.85 22.30 0.69
CA PHE A 114 -14.26 22.45 2.02
C PHE A 114 -13.15 21.42 2.22
N ASN A 115 -12.07 21.84 2.89
CA ASN A 115 -10.91 20.99 3.19
C ASN A 115 -11.09 20.21 4.50
N GLU A 116 -12.09 20.58 5.31
CA GLU A 116 -12.45 19.95 6.57
C GLU A 116 -13.96 20.06 6.81
N ILE A 117 -14.49 19.14 7.61
CA ILE A 117 -15.93 19.06 7.90
C ILE A 117 -16.20 19.55 9.33
N THR A 118 -15.89 20.82 9.56
CA THR A 118 -16.19 21.55 10.79
C THR A 118 -17.44 22.42 10.60
N LYS A 119 -18.09 22.79 11.71
CA LYS A 119 -19.32 23.61 11.68
C LYS A 119 -19.09 24.93 10.93
N ASP A 120 -17.97 25.60 11.20
CA ASP A 120 -17.67 26.91 10.62
C ASP A 120 -17.25 26.79 9.16
N ALA A 121 -16.39 25.83 8.81
CA ALA A 121 -16.00 25.59 7.41
C ALA A 121 -17.21 25.28 6.53
N VAL A 122 -18.13 24.42 6.98
CA VAL A 122 -19.33 24.06 6.23
C VAL A 122 -20.28 25.25 6.06
N LYS A 123 -20.50 26.05 7.11
CA LYS A 123 -21.37 27.24 7.04
C LYS A 123 -20.79 28.31 6.12
N ASN A 124 -19.50 28.60 6.25
CA ASN A 124 -18.81 29.58 5.42
C ASN A 124 -18.83 29.16 3.93
N ALA A 125 -18.58 27.89 3.64
CA ALA A 125 -18.61 27.38 2.27
C ALA A 125 -20.01 27.41 1.63
N ILE A 126 -21.07 27.25 2.42
CA ILE A 126 -22.47 27.38 1.95
C ILE A 126 -22.87 28.85 1.78
N ALA A 127 -22.35 29.75 2.62
CA ALA A 127 -22.60 31.19 2.53
C ALA A 127 -21.92 31.84 1.32
N SER A 128 -20.80 31.27 0.86
CA SER A 128 -20.05 31.75 -0.30
C SER A 128 -19.78 30.60 -1.30
N PRO A 129 -20.83 30.08 -1.94
CA PRO A 129 -20.67 28.96 -2.86
C PRO A 129 -20.11 29.45 -4.20
N GLY A 130 -19.36 28.58 -4.89
CA GLY A 130 -18.80 28.87 -6.21
C GLY A 130 -19.59 28.24 -7.35
N ASP A 131 -19.05 28.38 -8.56
CA ASP A 131 -19.52 27.68 -9.75
C ASP A 131 -18.80 26.33 -9.92
N LEU A 132 -19.40 25.46 -10.75
CA LEU A 132 -18.74 24.23 -11.19
C LEU A 132 -17.52 24.59 -12.06
N ASP A 133 -16.42 23.90 -11.81
CA ASP A 133 -15.16 24.13 -12.50
C ASP A 133 -15.04 23.20 -13.71
N LYS A 134 -15.12 23.79 -14.90
CA LYS A 134 -15.04 23.06 -16.16
C LYS A 134 -13.66 22.45 -16.38
N ASN A 135 -12.59 23.12 -15.99
CA ASN A 135 -11.23 22.66 -16.24
C ASN A 135 -10.92 21.43 -15.39
N LEU A 136 -11.33 21.44 -14.11
CA LEU A 136 -11.26 20.26 -13.23
C LEU A 136 -12.06 19.07 -13.78
N PHE A 137 -13.28 19.32 -14.29
CA PHE A 137 -14.08 18.29 -14.95
C PHE A 137 -13.40 17.73 -16.20
N ASP A 138 -12.94 18.60 -17.10
CA ASP A 138 -12.28 18.22 -18.35
C ASP A 138 -10.98 17.44 -18.09
N ALA A 139 -10.20 17.80 -17.06
CA ALA A 139 -9.02 17.06 -16.64
C ALA A 139 -9.36 15.64 -16.14
N GLN A 140 -10.44 15.49 -15.35
CA GLN A 140 -10.90 14.17 -14.91
C GLN A 140 -11.44 13.35 -16.08
N GLN A 141 -12.19 13.96 -16.99
CA GLN A 141 -12.72 13.33 -18.19
C GLN A 141 -11.60 12.83 -19.10
N ALA A 142 -10.59 13.66 -19.38
CA ALA A 142 -9.42 13.26 -20.15
C ALA A 142 -8.71 12.09 -19.49
N ARG A 143 -8.45 12.14 -18.18
CA ARG A 143 -7.86 11.02 -17.43
C ARG A 143 -8.69 9.73 -17.60
N ARG A 144 -10.01 9.83 -17.45
CA ARG A 144 -10.94 8.69 -17.51
C ARG A 144 -10.97 8.06 -18.89
N ILE A 145 -10.99 8.87 -19.95
CA ILE A 145 -10.97 8.45 -21.35
C ILE A 145 -9.62 7.83 -21.68
N LEU A 146 -8.53 8.46 -21.26
CA LEU A 146 -7.18 7.95 -21.47
C LEU A 146 -7.00 6.54 -20.89
N ASP A 147 -7.35 6.37 -19.61
CA ASP A 147 -7.26 5.07 -18.94
C ASP A 147 -8.18 4.03 -19.61
N ARG A 148 -9.33 4.49 -20.14
CA ARG A 148 -10.23 3.65 -20.93
C ARG A 148 -9.58 3.21 -22.25
N LEU A 149 -8.98 4.12 -23.02
CA LEU A 149 -8.35 3.80 -24.30
C LEU A 149 -7.24 2.76 -24.13
N VAL A 150 -6.34 2.98 -23.18
CA VAL A 150 -5.25 2.02 -22.89
C VAL A 150 -5.81 0.68 -22.43
N GLY A 151 -6.70 0.69 -21.42
CA GLY A 151 -7.24 -0.53 -20.85
C GLY A 151 -8.04 -1.37 -21.84
N TYR A 152 -8.94 -0.75 -22.60
CA TYR A 152 -9.81 -1.46 -23.55
C TYR A 152 -9.09 -1.93 -24.81
N ARG A 153 -7.97 -1.29 -25.19
CA ARG A 153 -7.24 -1.63 -26.42
C ARG A 153 -6.09 -2.62 -26.17
N ILE A 154 -5.35 -2.49 -25.07
CA ILE A 154 -4.24 -3.41 -24.74
C ILE A 154 -4.74 -4.72 -24.12
N SER A 155 -5.79 -4.68 -23.29
CA SER A 155 -6.25 -5.91 -22.59
C SER A 155 -6.67 -7.04 -23.56
N PRO A 156 -7.42 -6.78 -24.66
CA PRO A 156 -7.71 -7.82 -25.65
C PRO A 156 -6.47 -8.39 -26.33
N LEU A 157 -5.46 -7.55 -26.61
CA LEU A 157 -4.18 -8.00 -27.15
C LEU A 157 -3.48 -8.96 -26.17
N LEU A 158 -3.44 -8.63 -24.88
CA LEU A 158 -2.91 -9.53 -23.85
C LEU A 158 -3.73 -10.82 -23.72
N TRP A 159 -5.05 -10.77 -23.97
CA TRP A 159 -5.88 -11.99 -23.99
C TRP A 159 -5.61 -12.88 -25.18
N GLU A 160 -5.26 -12.27 -26.32
CA GLU A 160 -4.87 -12.95 -27.54
C GLU A 160 -3.47 -13.57 -27.41
N LYS A 161 -2.50 -12.82 -26.86
CA LYS A 161 -1.09 -13.21 -26.84
C LYS A 161 -0.67 -13.97 -25.57
N VAL A 162 -1.40 -13.82 -24.46
CA VAL A 162 -1.03 -14.44 -23.17
C VAL A 162 -2.17 -15.30 -22.60
N ARG A 163 -3.18 -14.70 -21.95
CA ARG A 163 -4.35 -15.41 -21.41
C ARG A 163 -5.52 -14.46 -21.16
N ARG A 164 -6.74 -15.01 -21.19
CA ARG A 164 -7.95 -14.24 -20.83
C ARG A 164 -7.90 -13.74 -19.38
N GLY A 165 -8.48 -12.57 -19.16
CA GLY A 165 -8.65 -11.97 -17.83
C GLY A 165 -7.49 -11.09 -17.35
N LEU A 166 -6.47 -10.88 -18.19
CA LEU A 166 -5.43 -9.89 -17.95
C LEU A 166 -5.95 -8.47 -18.17
N SER A 167 -5.27 -7.48 -17.60
CA SER A 167 -5.58 -6.08 -17.89
C SER A 167 -4.31 -5.27 -17.87
N ALA A 168 -4.11 -4.46 -18.90
CA ALA A 168 -3.11 -3.41 -18.87
C ALA A 168 -3.76 -2.09 -18.45
N GLY A 169 -2.99 -1.25 -17.80
CA GLY A 169 -3.37 0.12 -17.52
C GLY A 169 -2.09 0.94 -17.51
N ARG A 170 -2.16 2.19 -18.00
CA ARG A 170 -0.99 3.04 -18.20
C ARG A 170 -0.12 3.11 -16.94
N VAL A 171 -0.72 3.50 -15.82
CA VAL A 171 -0.02 3.68 -14.55
C VAL A 171 0.29 2.34 -13.86
N GLN A 172 -0.64 1.38 -13.92
CA GLN A 172 -0.43 0.07 -13.28
C GLN A 172 0.68 -0.73 -13.93
N SER A 173 0.78 -0.71 -15.26
CA SER A 173 1.85 -1.38 -16.01
C SER A 173 3.22 -0.81 -15.67
N VAL A 174 3.33 0.51 -15.49
CA VAL A 174 4.58 1.16 -15.06
C VAL A 174 4.93 0.79 -13.60
N ALA A 175 3.94 0.71 -12.70
CA ALA A 175 4.20 0.24 -11.34
C ALA A 175 4.69 -1.21 -11.30
N VAL A 176 4.15 -2.09 -12.16
CA VAL A 176 4.67 -3.46 -12.32
C VAL A 176 6.08 -3.43 -12.88
N ARG A 177 6.36 -2.57 -13.87
CA ARG A 177 7.69 -2.38 -14.45
C ARG A 177 8.73 -2.01 -13.40
N ILE A 178 8.45 -1.03 -12.54
CA ILE A 178 9.34 -0.62 -11.45
C ILE A 178 9.69 -1.81 -10.53
N VAL A 179 8.70 -2.63 -10.18
CA VAL A 179 8.94 -3.84 -9.37
C VAL A 179 9.75 -4.88 -10.12
N CYS A 180 9.51 -5.07 -11.43
CA CYS A 180 10.28 -5.99 -12.26
C CYS A 180 11.74 -5.53 -12.47
N GLU A 181 11.98 -4.24 -12.69
CA GLU A 181 13.31 -3.66 -12.84
C GLU A 181 14.12 -3.80 -11.54
N ARG A 182 13.51 -3.55 -10.38
CA ARG A 182 14.14 -3.84 -9.07
C ARG A 182 14.51 -5.31 -8.91
N GLU A 183 13.66 -6.23 -9.36
CA GLU A 183 13.97 -7.65 -9.31
C GLU A 183 15.14 -7.99 -10.25
N GLN A 184 15.20 -7.39 -11.44
CA GLN A 184 16.33 -7.55 -12.34
C GLN A 184 17.64 -6.99 -11.76
N GLU A 185 17.60 -5.85 -11.06
CA GLU A 185 18.75 -5.30 -10.34
C GLU A 185 19.25 -6.29 -9.27
N ILE A 186 18.33 -6.92 -8.53
CA ILE A 186 18.66 -7.93 -7.52
C ILE A 186 19.24 -9.19 -8.17
N ASP A 187 18.59 -9.71 -9.22
CA ASP A 187 18.99 -10.92 -9.94
C ASP A 187 20.38 -10.75 -10.59
N ALA A 188 20.70 -9.54 -11.09
CA ALA A 188 21.99 -9.21 -11.69
C ALA A 188 23.08 -8.85 -10.67
N PHE A 189 22.72 -8.63 -9.40
CA PHE A 189 23.64 -8.16 -8.38
C PHE A 189 24.60 -9.27 -7.96
N LYS A 190 25.90 -8.95 -7.96
CA LYS A 190 26.95 -9.83 -7.44
C LYS A 190 27.51 -9.23 -6.17
N ALA A 191 27.26 -9.89 -5.05
CA ALA A 191 27.79 -9.46 -3.76
C ALA A 191 29.33 -9.43 -3.80
N LYS A 192 29.90 -8.29 -3.45
CA LYS A 192 31.33 -8.11 -3.24
C LYS A 192 31.60 -8.16 -1.74
N GLU A 193 32.58 -8.96 -1.39
CA GLU A 193 33.13 -9.01 -0.04
C GLU A 193 33.92 -7.72 0.23
N TYR A 194 33.78 -7.18 1.43
CA TYR A 194 34.64 -6.12 1.93
C TYR A 194 34.78 -6.22 3.44
N TRP A 195 35.86 -5.69 3.99
CA TRP A 195 36.14 -5.75 5.42
C TRP A 195 36.27 -4.36 6.02
N SER A 196 35.83 -4.23 7.28
CA SER A 196 36.09 -3.06 8.11
C SER A 196 36.92 -3.45 9.33
N ILE A 197 37.88 -2.62 9.71
CA ILE A 197 38.66 -2.82 10.94
C ILE A 197 38.06 -1.94 12.04
N VAL A 198 37.63 -2.57 13.13
CA VAL A 198 37.16 -1.92 14.35
C VAL A 198 38.20 -2.12 15.44
N THR A 199 38.59 -1.05 16.10
CA THR A 199 39.59 -1.06 17.17
C THR A 199 38.92 -0.60 18.46
N ARG A 200 38.99 -1.42 19.49
CA ARG A 200 38.50 -1.11 20.82
C ARG A 200 39.62 -0.48 21.64
N LEU A 201 39.40 0.77 22.04
CA LEU A 201 40.38 1.61 22.73
C LEU A 201 39.86 2.04 24.09
N LYS A 202 40.78 2.34 25.00
CA LYS A 202 40.50 2.85 26.33
C LYS A 202 41.42 4.02 26.66
N GLY A 203 40.83 5.14 27.06
CA GLY A 203 41.58 6.29 27.58
C GLY A 203 41.78 6.21 29.09
N GLY A 204 42.29 7.29 29.67
CA GLY A 204 42.44 7.47 31.12
C GLY A 204 41.11 7.55 31.86
N VAL A 205 40.01 7.83 31.16
CA VAL A 205 38.65 7.90 31.72
C VAL A 205 37.75 6.86 31.02
N PRO A 206 37.00 6.02 31.77
CA PRO A 206 36.04 5.07 31.19
C PRO A 206 34.82 5.78 30.58
N PRO A 207 34.04 5.11 29.69
CA PRO A 207 34.19 3.72 29.25
C PRO A 207 35.14 3.56 28.04
N PRO A 208 35.59 2.32 27.74
CA PRO A 208 36.19 2.00 26.45
C PRO A 208 35.23 2.29 25.29
N PHE A 209 35.79 2.58 24.12
CA PHE A 209 35.04 2.91 22.91
C PHE A 209 35.62 2.24 21.68
N GLU A 210 34.83 2.20 20.60
CA GLU A 210 35.22 1.63 19.31
C GLU A 210 35.54 2.73 18.31
N ALA A 211 36.63 2.53 17.56
CA ALA A 211 37.05 3.39 16.46
C ALA A 211 37.19 2.56 15.18
N LYS A 212 36.70 3.08 14.07
CA LYS A 212 36.82 2.44 12.75
C LYS A 212 38.01 3.01 12.01
N LEU A 213 38.77 2.16 11.32
CA LEU A 213 39.81 2.62 10.40
C LEU A 213 39.17 3.40 9.24
N ILE A 214 39.62 4.64 9.01
CA ILE A 214 39.07 5.52 7.95
C ILE A 214 40.09 5.95 6.89
N LYS A 215 41.39 5.96 7.20
CA LYS A 215 42.44 6.25 6.20
C LYS A 215 43.72 5.45 6.44
N ILE A 216 44.45 5.19 5.35
CA ILE A 216 45.80 4.62 5.37
C ILE A 216 46.72 5.58 4.60
N SER A 217 47.77 6.09 5.23
CA SER A 217 48.69 7.08 4.66
C SER A 217 47.97 8.30 4.06
N GLY A 218 46.91 8.76 4.73
CA GLY A 218 46.10 9.92 4.32
C GLY A 218 45.11 9.67 3.16
N LYS A 219 45.06 8.46 2.60
CA LYS A 219 44.19 8.08 1.48
C LYS A 219 43.06 7.17 1.93
N ASP A 220 41.97 7.21 1.16
CA ASP A 220 40.87 6.25 1.28
C ASP A 220 41.34 4.88 0.79
N PHE A 221 40.72 3.82 1.30
CA PHE A 221 41.11 2.43 1.03
C PHE A 221 39.88 1.52 0.98
N GLU A 222 40.05 0.32 0.44
CA GLU A 222 39.07 -0.77 0.46
C GLU A 222 39.81 -2.05 0.85
N ILE A 223 39.21 -2.89 1.69
CA ILE A 223 39.80 -4.18 2.10
C ILE A 223 38.94 -5.27 1.48
N ALA A 224 39.43 -5.92 0.44
CA ALA A 224 38.63 -6.85 -0.37
C ALA A 224 38.61 -8.28 0.19
N GLU A 225 39.62 -8.68 0.97
CA GLU A 225 39.80 -10.06 1.41
C GLU A 225 40.27 -10.17 2.87
N GLU A 226 39.98 -11.31 3.48
CA GLU A 226 40.34 -11.61 4.88
C GLU A 226 41.87 -11.55 5.11
N SER A 227 42.67 -11.96 4.12
CA SER A 227 44.13 -11.98 4.21
C SER A 227 44.70 -10.57 4.44
N GLU A 228 44.15 -9.59 3.75
CA GLU A 228 44.51 -8.18 3.88
C GLU A 228 44.02 -7.61 5.22
N ALA A 229 42.79 -7.94 5.62
CA ALA A 229 42.25 -7.56 6.92
C ALA A 229 43.15 -8.06 8.07
N LYS A 230 43.56 -9.34 8.04
CA LYS A 230 44.46 -9.93 9.04
C LYS A 230 45.84 -9.26 9.06
N LYS A 231 46.40 -8.93 7.89
CA LYS A 231 47.66 -8.18 7.80
C LYS A 231 47.53 -6.78 8.42
N LEU A 232 46.42 -6.10 8.18
CA LEU A 232 46.14 -4.79 8.76
C LEU A 232 45.95 -4.86 10.28
N VAL A 233 45.20 -5.84 10.79
CA VAL A 233 45.06 -6.09 12.23
C VAL A 233 46.42 -6.28 12.90
N ASN A 234 47.28 -7.12 12.32
CA ASN A 234 48.62 -7.39 12.84
C ASN A 234 49.59 -6.18 12.74
N ALA A 235 49.38 -5.30 11.77
CA ALA A 235 50.17 -4.09 11.62
C ALA A 235 49.72 -3.03 12.63
N ILE A 236 48.41 -2.77 12.73
CA ILE A 236 47.82 -1.77 13.62
C ILE A 236 48.03 -2.15 15.09
N SER A 237 48.03 -3.44 15.45
CA SER A 237 48.25 -3.88 16.84
C SER A 237 49.63 -3.57 17.40
N LYS A 238 50.61 -3.25 16.54
CA LYS A 238 51.98 -2.88 16.92
C LYS A 238 52.19 -1.37 17.05
N GLU A 239 51.20 -0.57 16.66
CA GLU A 239 51.27 0.88 16.69
C GLU A 239 50.89 1.43 18.08
N SER A 240 51.34 2.65 18.38
CA SER A 240 50.83 3.43 19.50
C SER A 240 49.63 4.26 19.07
N PHE A 241 48.56 4.25 19.86
CA PHE A 241 47.34 4.99 19.58
C PHE A 241 47.35 6.34 20.28
N LEU A 242 47.31 7.42 19.50
CA LEU A 242 47.31 8.80 19.99
C LEU A 242 46.01 9.49 19.57
N LEU A 243 45.26 10.02 20.53
CA LEU A 243 44.10 10.85 20.23
C LEU A 243 44.57 12.19 19.67
N SER A 244 44.54 12.37 18.36
CA SER A 244 45.13 13.54 17.69
C SER A 244 44.16 14.70 17.55
N THR A 245 42.86 14.44 17.44
CA THR A 245 41.85 15.52 17.33
C THR A 245 40.53 15.14 17.98
N ILE A 246 39.94 16.10 18.69
CA ILE A 246 38.59 16.03 19.24
C ILE A 246 37.72 17.12 18.59
N LYS A 247 36.76 16.72 17.77
CA LYS A 247 35.79 17.64 17.16
C LYS A 247 34.46 17.57 17.89
N LYS A 248 34.04 18.69 18.48
CA LYS A 248 32.71 18.85 19.09
C LYS A 248 31.86 19.75 18.21
N SER A 249 30.63 19.32 17.91
CA SER A 249 29.69 20.11 17.13
C SER A 249 28.26 19.90 17.60
N GLU A 250 27.44 20.94 17.54
CA GLU A 250 26.01 20.84 17.80
C GLU A 250 25.29 20.49 16.48
N ARG A 251 24.53 19.39 16.49
CA ARG A 251 23.67 18.97 15.37
C ARG A 251 22.22 19.18 15.73
N ARG A 252 21.48 19.83 14.83
CA ARG A 252 20.03 20.04 14.96
C ARG A 252 19.28 19.20 13.96
N ARG A 253 18.36 18.38 14.44
CA ARG A 253 17.41 17.64 13.61
C ARG A 253 16.08 18.36 13.61
N ARG A 254 15.62 18.81 12.44
CA ARG A 254 14.34 19.51 12.30
C ARG A 254 13.17 18.53 12.20
N PRO A 255 11.99 18.89 12.71
CA PRO A 255 10.79 18.10 12.51
C PRO A 255 10.41 18.07 11.03
N ALA A 256 9.88 16.93 10.60
CA ALA A 256 9.39 16.75 9.25
C ALA A 256 7.98 17.38 9.08
N PRO A 257 7.59 17.80 7.86
CA PRO A 257 6.35 18.54 7.62
C PRO A 257 5.09 17.73 7.98
N PRO A 258 3.94 18.39 8.17
CA PRO A 258 2.64 17.73 8.24
C PRO A 258 2.42 16.74 7.09
N PHE A 259 1.51 15.78 7.30
CA PHE A 259 1.33 14.72 6.32
C PHE A 259 0.74 15.23 5.01
N ILE A 260 1.31 14.75 3.91
CA ILE A 260 0.62 14.58 2.63
C ILE A 260 0.21 13.12 2.46
N THR A 261 -0.57 12.80 1.43
CA THR A 261 -1.10 11.45 1.22
C THR A 261 -0.01 10.38 1.11
N SER A 262 1.05 10.65 0.33
CA SER A 262 2.17 9.73 0.14
C SER A 262 2.90 9.44 1.46
N LYS A 263 3.19 10.48 2.25
CA LYS A 263 3.87 10.39 3.54
C LYS A 263 3.00 9.71 4.61
N LEU A 264 1.70 9.96 4.62
CA LEU A 264 0.76 9.24 5.48
C LEU A 264 0.74 7.75 5.17
N GLN A 265 0.70 7.39 3.88
CA GLN A 265 0.73 5.99 3.45
C GLN A 265 2.05 5.30 3.82
N GLN A 266 3.18 5.98 3.62
CA GLN A 266 4.52 5.50 4.00
C GLN A 266 4.60 5.22 5.51
N GLU A 267 4.26 6.21 6.34
CA GLU A 267 4.38 6.07 7.79
C GLU A 267 3.34 5.12 8.40
N ALA A 268 2.14 5.05 7.84
CA ALA A 268 1.14 4.06 8.25
C ALA A 268 1.58 2.62 7.89
N ALA A 269 2.27 2.42 6.75
CA ALA A 269 2.83 1.12 6.42
C ALA A 269 3.97 0.74 7.37
N ARG A 270 4.92 1.65 7.63
CA ARG A 270 6.07 1.42 8.52
C ARG A 270 5.66 1.19 9.97
N LYS A 271 4.87 2.11 10.56
CA LYS A 271 4.55 2.10 12.00
C LYS A 271 3.31 1.30 12.34
N LEU A 272 2.33 1.24 11.44
CA LEU A 272 1.03 0.61 11.72
C LEU A 272 0.85 -0.75 11.02
N GLY A 273 1.69 -1.05 10.02
CA GLY A 273 1.54 -2.23 9.17
C GLY A 273 0.33 -2.14 8.24
N PHE A 274 -0.18 -0.93 7.97
CA PHE A 274 -1.35 -0.74 7.12
C PHE A 274 -0.97 -0.79 5.65
N THR A 275 -1.87 -1.34 4.83
CA THR A 275 -1.78 -1.18 3.37
C THR A 275 -2.26 0.23 3.00
N ALA A 276 -1.80 0.79 1.88
CA ALA A 276 -2.25 2.07 1.37
C ALA A 276 -3.78 2.14 1.26
N LYS A 277 -4.42 1.05 0.82
CA LYS A 277 -5.89 0.91 0.77
C LYS A 277 -6.54 1.01 2.15
N LYS A 278 -5.97 0.37 3.18
CA LYS A 278 -6.48 0.44 4.55
C LYS A 278 -6.29 1.84 5.13
N THR A 279 -5.12 2.44 4.93
CA THR A 279 -4.82 3.81 5.35
C THR A 279 -5.83 4.81 4.78
N MET A 280 -6.08 4.76 3.47
CA MET A 280 -7.05 5.64 2.83
C MET A 280 -8.49 5.41 3.30
N ALA A 281 -8.88 4.15 3.55
CA ALA A 281 -10.21 3.86 4.07
C ALA A 281 -10.44 4.42 5.48
N MET A 282 -9.44 4.29 6.37
CA MET A 282 -9.50 4.85 7.72
C MET A 282 -9.45 6.38 7.68
N ALA A 283 -8.60 6.98 6.84
CA ALA A 283 -8.52 8.42 6.68
C ALA A 283 -9.83 9.01 6.12
N GLN A 284 -10.47 8.35 5.14
CA GLN A 284 -11.79 8.75 4.64
C GLN A 284 -12.83 8.77 5.77
N MET A 285 -12.87 7.74 6.62
CA MET A 285 -13.77 7.70 7.78
C MET A 285 -13.52 8.86 8.74
N LEU A 286 -12.26 9.13 9.08
CA LEU A 286 -11.88 10.21 9.97
C LEU A 286 -12.23 11.60 9.39
N TYR A 287 -12.15 11.77 8.07
CA TYR A 287 -12.51 13.00 7.38
C TYR A 287 -14.05 13.19 7.28
N GLU A 288 -14.78 12.15 6.85
CA GLU A 288 -16.23 12.23 6.61
C GLU A 288 -17.05 12.42 7.89
N GLY A 289 -16.60 11.81 8.98
CA GLY A 289 -17.21 11.95 10.30
C GLY A 289 -17.25 10.65 11.09
N VAL A 290 -16.99 10.76 12.38
CA VAL A 290 -17.16 9.70 13.38
C VAL A 290 -18.07 10.19 14.50
N GLU A 291 -18.87 9.30 15.10
CA GLU A 291 -19.78 9.65 16.20
C GLU A 291 -19.00 9.80 17.51
N ILE A 292 -18.97 11.02 18.06
CA ILE A 292 -18.28 11.36 19.31
C ILE A 292 -19.31 11.75 20.36
N GLY A 293 -19.69 10.82 21.25
CA GLY A 293 -20.54 11.10 22.42
C GLY A 293 -21.73 12.04 22.14
N SER A 294 -21.87 13.10 22.95
CA SER A 294 -22.89 14.14 22.78
C SER A 294 -22.60 15.11 21.64
N GLU A 295 -21.35 15.17 21.17
CA GLU A 295 -21.01 15.95 19.98
C GLU A 295 -21.62 15.32 18.73
N GLY A 296 -21.87 14.01 18.69
CA GLY A 296 -22.36 13.32 17.49
C GLY A 296 -21.31 13.28 16.37
N SER A 297 -21.73 13.24 15.11
CA SER A 297 -20.80 13.11 13.98
C SER A 297 -19.85 14.31 13.81
N VAL A 298 -18.54 14.07 13.82
CA VAL A 298 -17.47 15.08 13.69
C VAL A 298 -16.37 14.56 12.75
N GLY A 299 -15.98 15.38 11.77
CA GLY A 299 -14.79 15.13 10.94
C GLY A 299 -13.53 15.50 11.69
N LEU A 300 -12.69 14.50 12.02
CA LEU A 300 -11.51 14.63 12.88
C LEU A 300 -10.25 15.07 12.15
N ILE A 301 -10.15 14.86 10.83
CA ILE A 301 -9.01 15.27 10.02
C ILE A 301 -9.43 16.08 8.79
N THR A 302 -8.49 16.85 8.25
CA THR A 302 -8.61 17.48 6.93
C THR A 302 -8.60 16.43 5.81
N TYR A 303 -8.92 16.87 4.59
CA TYR A 303 -8.99 16.03 3.42
C TYR A 303 -7.69 15.27 3.15
N MET A 304 -7.79 13.95 3.03
CA MET A 304 -6.64 13.04 3.03
C MET A 304 -6.01 12.78 1.65
N ARG A 305 -6.51 13.39 0.58
CA ARG A 305 -5.94 13.31 -0.78
C ARG A 305 -5.35 14.66 -1.16
N THR A 306 -4.13 14.87 -0.71
CA THR A 306 -3.40 16.14 -0.81
C THR A 306 -1.92 15.86 -1.00
N ASP A 307 -1.29 16.66 -1.85
CA ASP A 307 0.15 16.80 -2.03
C ASP A 307 0.68 18.11 -1.40
N SER A 308 -0.20 18.88 -0.75
CA SER A 308 0.13 20.14 -0.09
C SER A 308 0.52 19.93 1.38
N ILE A 309 1.59 20.60 1.77
CA ILE A 309 2.04 20.68 3.18
C ILE A 309 1.56 21.97 3.87
N ARG A 310 0.74 22.79 3.19
CA ARG A 310 0.24 24.06 3.73
C ARG A 310 -0.72 23.82 4.89
N VAL A 311 -0.67 24.70 5.88
CA VAL A 311 -1.58 24.71 7.03
C VAL A 311 -2.13 26.13 7.16
N SER A 312 -3.42 26.27 7.48
CA SER A 312 -4.03 27.58 7.72
C SER A 312 -3.51 28.23 9.01
N ASP A 313 -3.49 29.57 9.05
CA ASP A 313 -3.02 30.34 10.21
C ASP A 313 -3.79 29.98 11.48
N VAL A 314 -5.11 29.79 11.38
CA VAL A 314 -5.97 29.35 12.50
C VAL A 314 -5.51 28.00 13.07
N ALA A 315 -5.13 27.05 12.21
CA ALA A 315 -4.66 25.74 12.66
C ALA A 315 -3.24 25.81 13.24
N ILE A 316 -2.37 26.67 12.70
CA ILE A 316 -1.04 26.95 13.25
C ILE A 316 -1.15 27.56 14.64
N GLU A 317 -1.99 28.57 14.84
CA GLU A 317 -2.22 29.17 16.15
C GLU A 317 -2.75 28.14 17.16
N ALA A 318 -3.73 27.33 16.75
CA ALA A 318 -4.32 26.30 17.60
C ALA A 318 -3.30 25.25 18.06
N VAL A 319 -2.45 24.74 17.15
CA VAL A 319 -1.43 23.73 17.51
C VAL A 319 -0.30 24.33 18.35
N ARG A 320 0.12 25.57 18.06
CA ARG A 320 1.13 26.27 18.87
C ARG A 320 0.65 26.49 20.30
N LYS A 321 -0.62 26.90 20.47
CA LYS A 321 -1.25 27.00 21.79
C LYS A 321 -1.27 25.63 22.49
N TYR A 322 -1.71 24.58 21.80
CA TYR A 322 -1.69 23.23 22.36
C TYR A 322 -0.29 22.78 22.79
N ILE A 323 0.76 23.12 22.03
CA ILE A 323 2.15 22.80 22.38
C ILE A 323 2.57 23.53 23.66
N ALA A 324 2.31 24.84 23.75
CA ALA A 324 2.62 25.62 24.94
C ALA A 324 1.90 25.08 26.19
N ASP A 325 0.61 24.76 26.06
CA ASP A 325 -0.23 24.31 27.18
C ASP A 325 0.14 22.88 27.64
N LYS A 326 0.45 21.97 26.70
CA LYS A 326 0.69 20.54 26.99
C LYS A 326 2.16 20.21 27.26
N PHE A 327 3.09 20.84 26.54
CA PHE A 327 4.53 20.50 26.56
C PHE A 327 5.42 21.62 27.12
N GLY A 328 4.89 22.83 27.31
CA GLY A 328 5.63 23.97 27.84
C GLY A 328 6.25 24.86 26.76
N LYS A 329 6.67 26.07 27.16
CA LYS A 329 7.19 27.10 26.25
C LYS A 329 8.51 26.71 25.59
N ASP A 330 9.36 25.94 26.27
CA ASP A 330 10.67 25.51 25.75
C ASP A 330 10.55 24.54 24.55
N MET A 331 9.37 23.94 24.36
CA MET A 331 9.09 23.03 23.24
C MET A 331 8.48 23.76 22.03
N LEU A 332 8.16 25.05 22.18
CA LEU A 332 7.49 25.86 21.16
C LEU A 332 8.48 26.84 20.52
N PRO A 333 8.72 26.76 19.20
CA PRO A 333 9.53 27.74 18.49
C PRO A 333 8.96 29.15 18.58
N ALA A 334 9.85 30.15 18.68
CA ALA A 334 9.48 31.56 18.77
C ALA A 334 8.53 31.99 17.64
N GLU A 335 8.80 31.54 16.42
CA GLU A 335 7.98 31.77 15.23
C GLU A 335 7.35 30.46 14.71
N PRO A 336 6.23 30.52 13.97
CA PRO A 336 5.68 29.36 13.28
C PRO A 336 6.67 28.68 12.34
N VAL A 337 6.69 27.35 12.33
CA VAL A 337 7.55 26.59 11.42
C VAL A 337 6.88 26.52 10.05
N ILE A 338 7.45 27.21 9.06
CA ILE A 338 6.93 27.24 7.69
C ILE A 338 7.71 26.26 6.81
N TYR A 339 6.97 25.37 6.14
CA TYR A 339 7.52 24.40 5.19
C TYR A 339 7.25 24.84 3.74
N LYS A 340 8.28 24.82 2.90
CA LYS A 340 8.16 25.16 1.47
C LYS A 340 7.64 23.96 0.68
N SER A 341 6.50 24.13 0.00
CA SER A 341 5.96 23.16 -0.95
C SER A 341 6.89 23.00 -2.17
N LYS A 342 6.85 21.83 -2.81
CA LYS A 342 7.56 21.59 -4.09
C LYS A 342 6.90 22.40 -5.22
N ARG A 343 7.66 22.76 -6.27
CA ARG A 343 7.13 23.34 -7.52
C ARG A 343 6.13 22.34 -8.15
N GLY A 344 4.91 22.81 -8.48
CA GLY A 344 3.90 22.02 -9.17
C GLY A 344 2.93 21.22 -8.28
N ALA A 345 2.97 21.39 -6.94
CA ALA A 345 1.95 20.84 -6.07
C ALA A 345 0.60 21.54 -6.30
N GLN A 346 -0.51 20.81 -6.18
CA GLN A 346 -1.86 21.40 -6.20
C GLN A 346 -2.09 22.20 -4.92
N ASP A 347 -1.56 23.43 -4.89
CA ASP A 347 -1.54 24.34 -3.73
C ASP A 347 -2.92 24.91 -3.38
N ALA A 348 -4.01 24.25 -3.78
CA ALA A 348 -5.37 24.57 -3.36
C ALA A 348 -5.76 23.88 -2.03
N HIS A 349 -5.04 22.82 -1.64
CA HIS A 349 -5.37 22.00 -0.47
C HIS A 349 -4.49 22.32 0.75
N GLU A 350 -4.94 21.86 1.91
CA GLU A 350 -4.13 21.82 3.14
C GLU A 350 -3.50 20.44 3.33
N ALA A 351 -2.52 20.37 4.23
CA ALA A 351 -1.97 19.13 4.72
C ALA A 351 -3.01 18.30 5.48
N ILE A 352 -2.72 17.01 5.64
CA ILE A 352 -3.48 16.09 6.47
C ILE A 352 -3.12 16.35 7.95
N ARG A 353 -4.07 16.94 8.67
CA ARG A 353 -3.94 17.34 10.08
C ARG A 353 -5.26 17.12 10.83
N PRO A 354 -5.27 17.13 12.17
CA PRO A 354 -6.49 17.24 12.95
C PRO A 354 -7.26 18.53 12.61
N THR A 355 -8.59 18.46 12.60
CA THR A 355 -9.46 19.63 12.42
C THR A 355 -9.57 20.47 13.68
N LEU A 356 -9.56 19.82 14.85
CA LEU A 356 -9.75 20.45 16.15
C LEU A 356 -8.69 19.99 17.15
N MET A 357 -7.89 20.93 17.67
CA MET A 357 -6.90 20.65 18.72
C MET A 357 -7.53 20.38 20.11
N THR A 358 -8.85 20.53 20.24
CA THR A 358 -9.62 20.17 21.43
C THR A 358 -10.01 18.69 21.48
N MET A 359 -9.69 17.92 20.44
CA MET A 359 -10.02 16.49 20.32
C MET A 359 -8.76 15.61 20.28
N PRO A 360 -7.87 15.68 21.29
CA PRO A 360 -6.66 14.85 21.29
C PRO A 360 -6.99 13.35 21.29
N PRO A 361 -6.07 12.49 20.83
CA PRO A 361 -6.31 11.06 20.68
C PRO A 361 -6.91 10.41 21.93
N GLU A 362 -6.46 10.81 23.11
CA GLU A 362 -6.94 10.26 24.38
C GLU A 362 -8.46 10.43 24.58
N LEU A 363 -9.06 11.53 24.09
CA LEU A 363 -10.50 11.79 24.22
C LEU A 363 -11.34 11.04 23.20
N VAL A 364 -10.82 10.85 21.98
CA VAL A 364 -11.58 10.17 20.91
C VAL A 364 -11.39 8.65 20.92
N LYS A 365 -10.48 8.13 21.74
CA LYS A 365 -10.09 6.72 21.78
C LYS A 365 -11.26 5.75 21.98
N GLU A 366 -12.21 6.09 22.84
CA GLU A 366 -13.37 5.22 23.12
C GLU A 366 -14.40 5.19 21.99
N HIS A 367 -14.36 6.19 21.11
CA HIS A 367 -15.29 6.33 20.00
C HIS A 367 -14.74 5.78 18.68
N LEU A 368 -13.43 5.52 18.62
CA LEU A 368 -12.75 5.02 17.44
C LEU A 368 -12.46 3.52 17.58
N ASP A 369 -12.56 2.80 16.45
CA ASP A 369 -11.96 1.47 16.41
C ASP A 369 -10.42 1.58 16.50
N ARG A 370 -9.78 0.46 16.86
CA ARG A 370 -8.32 0.40 17.07
C ARG A 370 -7.53 0.95 15.89
N ASP A 371 -7.94 0.67 14.67
CA ASP A 371 -7.17 1.05 13.48
C ASP A 371 -7.38 2.53 13.14
N ALA A 372 -8.61 3.03 13.24
CA ALA A 372 -8.93 4.44 13.09
C ALA A 372 -8.22 5.29 14.15
N TYR A 373 -8.23 4.87 15.42
CA TYR A 373 -7.50 5.52 16.52
C TYR A 373 -6.01 5.60 16.23
N ARG A 374 -5.38 4.49 15.83
CA ARG A 374 -3.94 4.45 15.54
C ARG A 374 -3.55 5.37 14.39
N LEU A 375 -4.40 5.48 13.36
CA LEU A 375 -4.14 6.41 12.26
C LEU A 375 -4.34 7.86 12.71
N TYR A 376 -5.36 8.15 13.51
CA TYR A 376 -5.59 9.48 14.05
C TYR A 376 -4.45 9.93 14.97
N ASP A 377 -3.99 9.08 15.88
CA ASP A 377 -2.83 9.32 16.76
C ASP A 377 -1.56 9.59 15.94
N LEU A 378 -1.35 8.85 14.85
CA LEU A 378 -0.23 9.08 13.94
C LEU A 378 -0.30 10.48 13.29
N ILE A 379 -1.47 10.85 12.75
CA ILE A 379 -1.70 12.16 12.13
C ILE A 379 -1.51 13.29 13.16
N TRP A 380 -2.07 13.11 14.35
CA TRP A 380 -1.97 14.05 15.45
C TRP A 380 -0.51 14.31 15.86
N LYS A 381 0.24 13.25 16.17
CA LYS A 381 1.64 13.36 16.60
C LYS A 381 2.50 14.01 15.52
N ARG A 382 2.30 13.66 14.25
CA ARG A 382 3.03 14.28 13.14
C ARG A 382 2.73 15.78 13.02
N PHE A 383 1.47 16.17 13.13
CA PHE A 383 1.07 17.58 13.03
C PHE A 383 1.63 18.39 14.21
N VAL A 384 1.48 17.90 15.44
CA VAL A 384 2.03 18.55 16.64
C VAL A 384 3.55 18.68 16.53
N ALA A 385 4.26 17.58 16.23
CA ALA A 385 5.72 17.58 16.10
C ALA A 385 6.22 18.56 15.03
N SER A 386 5.47 18.79 13.95
CA SER A 386 5.84 19.73 12.88
C SER A 386 5.97 21.19 13.32
N GLN A 387 5.40 21.55 14.47
CA GLN A 387 5.45 22.91 15.03
C GLN A 387 6.23 22.99 16.35
N MET A 388 7.06 21.98 16.65
CA MET A 388 7.90 21.91 17.85
C MET A 388 9.36 22.26 17.57
N GLU A 389 10.13 22.58 18.61
CA GLU A 389 11.57 22.82 18.52
C GLU A 389 12.35 21.61 17.96
N PRO A 390 13.42 21.84 17.16
CA PRO A 390 14.32 20.78 16.71
C PRO A 390 14.91 19.99 17.87
N ALA A 391 15.21 18.71 17.62
CA ALA A 391 16.07 17.96 18.52
C ALA A 391 17.52 18.44 18.38
N VAL A 392 18.23 18.57 19.49
CA VAL A 392 19.61 19.04 19.56
C VAL A 392 20.48 17.94 20.12
N PHE A 393 21.59 17.69 19.44
CA PHE A 393 22.57 16.69 19.81
C PHE A 393 23.97 17.30 19.86
N ASP A 394 24.72 16.94 20.88
CA ASP A 394 26.15 17.20 20.93
C ASP A 394 26.87 16.01 20.30
N GLN A 395 27.45 16.22 19.12
CA GLN A 395 28.24 15.23 18.39
C GLN A 395 29.72 15.42 18.71
N THR A 396 30.38 14.35 19.14
CA THR A 396 31.82 14.32 19.39
C THR A 396 32.46 13.31 18.45
N SER A 397 33.53 13.70 17.76
CA SER A 397 34.34 12.80 16.94
C SER A 397 35.78 12.82 17.41
N PHE A 398 36.36 11.63 17.58
CA PHE A 398 37.77 11.40 17.87
C PHE A 398 38.46 10.93 16.61
N ASP A 399 39.54 11.61 16.24
CA ASP A 399 40.53 11.12 15.27
C ASP A 399 41.73 10.58 16.06
N ILE A 400 42.07 9.31 15.80
CA ILE A 400 43.14 8.58 16.48
C ILE A 400 44.20 8.21 15.46
N GLU A 401 45.42 8.69 15.69
CA GLU A 401 46.59 8.34 14.90
C GLU A 401 47.25 7.09 15.46
N ALA A 402 47.54 6.15 14.55
CA ALA A 402 48.29 4.94 14.83
C ALA A 402 49.29 4.73 13.68
N GLY A 403 50.48 5.33 13.80
CA GLY A 403 51.48 5.34 12.71
C GLY A 403 50.91 5.98 11.43
N LYS A 404 50.82 5.21 10.35
CA LYS A 404 50.23 5.66 9.08
C LYS A 404 48.70 5.53 9.01
N TYR A 405 48.08 4.97 10.05
CA TYR A 405 46.65 4.66 10.09
C TYR A 405 45.89 5.76 10.83
N LEU A 406 44.71 6.11 10.32
CA LEU A 406 43.78 7.02 10.98
C LEU A 406 42.49 6.28 11.32
N LEU A 407 42.17 6.23 12.60
CA LEU A 407 40.92 5.67 13.10
C LEU A 407 39.99 6.80 13.55
N ARG A 408 38.68 6.57 13.43
CA ARG A 408 37.67 7.52 13.90
C ARG A 408 36.61 6.85 14.75
N ALA A 409 36.32 7.47 15.88
CA ALA A 409 35.14 7.18 16.69
C ALA A 409 34.20 8.39 16.64
N THR A 410 32.90 8.15 16.49
CA THR A 410 31.89 9.20 16.55
C THR A 410 30.87 8.81 17.60
N GLY A 411 30.63 9.73 18.53
CA GLY A 411 29.59 9.61 19.54
C GLY A 411 28.64 10.78 19.52
N GLN A 412 27.47 10.56 20.08
CA GLN A 412 26.42 11.56 20.11
C GLN A 412 25.66 11.51 21.43
N VAL A 413 25.33 12.67 21.97
CA VAL A 413 24.50 12.80 23.17
C VAL A 413 23.31 13.68 22.85
N MET A 414 22.10 13.20 23.17
CA MET A 414 20.89 14.01 23.06
C MET A 414 20.90 15.09 24.15
N LYS A 415 21.06 16.34 23.72
CA LYS A 415 21.03 17.52 24.60
C LYS A 415 19.60 18.02 24.81
N PHE A 416 18.78 17.93 23.77
CA PHE A 416 17.38 18.33 23.82
C PHE A 416 16.56 17.47 22.85
N ALA A 417 15.50 16.82 23.36
CA ALA A 417 14.69 15.91 22.56
C ALA A 417 13.81 16.65 21.54
N GLY A 418 13.34 17.86 21.86
CA GLY A 418 12.43 18.62 20.99
C GLY A 418 11.27 17.75 20.45
N PHE A 419 11.00 17.88 19.16
CA PHE A 419 9.93 17.12 18.48
C PHE A 419 10.06 15.58 18.59
N ILE A 420 11.26 15.02 18.82
CA ILE A 420 11.48 13.56 18.92
C ILE A 420 10.69 12.95 20.09
N SER A 421 10.44 13.73 21.14
CA SER A 421 9.58 13.33 22.27
C SER A 421 8.15 12.97 21.86
N VAL A 422 7.70 13.46 20.70
CA VAL A 422 6.34 13.26 20.18
C VAL A 422 6.33 12.36 18.94
N TYR A 423 7.26 12.57 18.01
CA TYR A 423 7.26 11.86 16.72
C TYR A 423 8.66 11.74 16.10
N MET A 424 8.95 10.56 15.55
CA MET A 424 10.05 10.34 14.59
C MET A 424 9.57 9.51 13.42
N GLU A 425 10.13 9.71 12.23
CA GLU A 425 9.81 8.89 11.06
C GLU A 425 10.26 7.44 11.23
N GLY A 426 9.51 6.50 10.64
CA GLY A 426 9.98 5.13 10.51
C GLY A 426 10.99 5.00 9.37
N VAL A 427 11.85 4.00 9.46
CA VAL A 427 12.75 3.58 8.36
C VAL A 427 12.25 2.27 7.76
N ASP A 428 12.54 2.03 6.47
CA ASP A 428 12.08 0.81 5.79
C ASP A 428 12.99 -0.39 6.05
N ASP A 429 14.26 -0.13 6.35
CA ASP A 429 15.30 -1.12 6.58
C ASP A 429 16.18 -0.70 7.77
N GLU A 430 16.61 -1.64 8.60
CA GLU A 430 17.45 -1.35 9.79
C GLU A 430 18.79 -0.68 9.41
N ALA A 431 19.32 -0.98 8.22
CA ALA A 431 20.49 -0.33 7.65
C ALA A 431 20.29 1.18 7.36
N GLU A 432 19.03 1.65 7.30
CA GLU A 432 18.69 3.06 7.13
C GLU A 432 18.52 3.80 8.48
N LYS A 433 18.60 3.10 9.63
CA LYS A 433 18.68 3.78 10.92
C LYS A 433 19.95 4.63 10.92
N GLY A 434 19.78 5.94 11.05
CA GLY A 434 20.91 6.88 11.09
C GLY A 434 21.74 6.73 12.37
N GLU A 435 22.64 7.69 12.58
CA GLU A 435 23.55 7.85 13.74
C GLU A 435 22.87 7.95 15.13
N GLU A 436 21.58 7.68 15.23
CA GLU A 436 20.74 7.84 16.44
C GLU A 436 21.09 6.86 17.57
N GLU A 437 21.85 5.80 17.27
CA GLU A 437 22.38 4.84 18.24
C GLU A 437 23.89 4.97 18.45
N ASN A 438 24.51 6.09 18.03
CA ASN A 438 25.93 6.31 18.27
C ASN A 438 26.22 6.30 19.78
N PRO A 439 27.25 5.57 20.24
CA PRO A 439 27.58 5.47 21.65
C PRO A 439 28.05 6.82 22.22
N THR A 440 27.96 6.98 23.53
CA THR A 440 28.61 8.07 24.23
C THR A 440 30.12 7.85 24.22
N LEU A 441 30.89 8.88 23.87
CA LEU A 441 32.36 8.85 23.98
C LEU A 441 32.80 9.39 25.36
N PRO A 442 33.87 8.83 25.96
CA PRO A 442 34.44 9.33 27.20
C PRO A 442 35.00 10.76 27.04
N ASN A 443 35.12 11.50 28.14
CA ASN A 443 35.71 12.84 28.10
C ASN A 443 37.24 12.78 28.19
N LEU A 444 37.90 12.74 27.03
CA LEU A 444 39.36 12.62 26.88
C LEU A 444 40.00 13.94 26.42
N SER A 445 41.32 14.02 26.42
CA SER A 445 42.08 15.19 25.95
C SER A 445 42.88 14.90 24.68
N GLU A 446 43.05 15.91 23.83
CA GLU A 446 43.95 15.80 22.67
C GLU A 446 45.40 15.54 23.13
N GLY A 447 46.11 14.70 22.38
CA GLY A 447 47.46 14.22 22.74
C GLY A 447 47.48 13.05 23.73
N GLU A 448 46.32 12.57 24.18
CA GLU A 448 46.24 11.44 25.11
C GLU A 448 46.59 10.11 24.41
N LYS A 449 47.41 9.28 25.09
CA LYS A 449 47.72 7.93 24.65
C LYS A 449 46.60 6.97 25.04
N LEU A 450 46.15 6.15 24.10
CA LEU A 450 45.06 5.21 24.30
C LEU A 450 45.60 3.78 24.44
N GLU A 451 45.03 3.04 25.39
CA GLU A 451 45.29 1.62 25.59
C GLU A 451 44.48 0.80 24.56
N LEU A 452 45.17 -0.08 23.84
CA LEU A 452 44.53 -1.02 22.93
C LEU A 452 43.92 -2.18 23.72
N LEU A 453 42.61 -2.38 23.60
CA LEU A 453 41.92 -3.53 24.21
C LEU A 453 41.69 -4.67 23.22
N GLY A 454 41.49 -4.35 21.94
CA GLY A 454 41.25 -5.35 20.90
C GLY A 454 41.09 -4.74 19.52
N ILE A 455 41.34 -5.55 18.49
CA ILE A 455 41.10 -5.18 17.09
C ILE A 455 40.34 -6.32 16.43
N GLU A 456 39.17 -6.02 15.88
CA GLU A 456 38.30 -7.00 15.24
C GLU A 456 38.11 -6.62 13.76
N PRO A 457 38.47 -7.53 12.84
CA PRO A 457 38.07 -7.40 11.45
C PRO A 457 36.63 -7.89 11.29
N HIS A 458 35.75 -7.05 10.75
CA HIS A 458 34.38 -7.43 10.44
C HIS A 458 34.24 -7.64 8.94
N GLN A 459 33.79 -8.84 8.57
CA GLN A 459 33.44 -9.19 7.19
C GLN A 459 32.07 -8.63 6.86
N HIS A 460 31.96 -8.04 5.69
CA HIS A 460 30.72 -7.54 5.13
C HIS A 460 30.58 -7.97 3.68
N PHE A 461 29.34 -7.92 3.21
CA PHE A 461 29.02 -8.09 1.81
C PHE A 461 28.17 -6.92 1.36
N THR A 462 28.45 -6.37 0.19
CA THR A 462 27.55 -5.41 -0.44
C THR A 462 26.19 -6.09 -0.63
N GLN A 463 25.09 -5.38 -0.35
CA GLN A 463 23.74 -5.92 -0.49
C GLN A 463 23.09 -5.40 -1.78
N PRO A 464 22.22 -6.19 -2.43
CA PRO A 464 21.42 -5.69 -3.55
C PRO A 464 20.44 -4.62 -3.05
N PRO A 465 19.92 -3.76 -3.95
CA PRO A 465 18.88 -2.81 -3.57
C PRO A 465 17.68 -3.55 -2.96
N PRO A 466 17.12 -3.08 -1.83
CA PRO A 466 16.05 -3.80 -1.16
C PRO A 466 14.80 -3.85 -2.03
N ARG A 467 14.04 -4.96 -1.95
CA ARG A 467 12.71 -5.02 -2.58
C ARG A 467 11.79 -3.96 -1.98
N PHE A 468 10.84 -3.51 -2.80
CA PHE A 468 9.91 -2.47 -2.37
C PHE A 468 8.94 -2.97 -1.29
N THR A 469 8.73 -2.17 -0.25
CA THR A 469 7.56 -2.27 0.64
C THR A 469 6.39 -1.48 0.05
N GLU A 470 5.24 -1.45 0.72
CA GLU A 470 4.20 -0.48 0.35
C GLU A 470 4.66 0.97 0.55
N ALA A 471 5.47 1.25 1.56
CA ALA A 471 5.99 2.60 1.78
C ALA A 471 6.98 3.00 0.68
N SER A 472 8.00 2.18 0.43
CA SER A 472 9.03 2.53 -0.55
C SER A 472 8.51 2.51 -1.99
N LEU A 473 7.50 1.68 -2.34
CA LEU A 473 6.86 1.78 -3.66
C LEU A 473 6.04 3.07 -3.82
N VAL A 474 5.31 3.51 -2.79
CA VAL A 474 4.59 4.80 -2.85
C VAL A 474 5.57 5.96 -2.96
N LYS A 475 6.69 5.91 -2.23
CA LYS A 475 7.77 6.90 -2.32
C LYS A 475 8.35 6.94 -3.75
N GLU A 476 8.65 5.79 -4.34
CA GLU A 476 9.20 5.68 -5.69
C GLU A 476 8.23 6.24 -6.75
N LEU A 477 6.94 5.92 -6.63
CA LEU A 477 5.91 6.44 -7.54
C LEU A 477 5.78 7.96 -7.45
N GLU A 478 5.82 8.53 -6.23
CA GLU A 478 5.82 9.97 -6.00
C GLU A 478 7.06 10.65 -6.59
N GLU A 479 8.25 10.13 -6.32
CA GLU A 479 9.52 10.70 -6.79
C GLU A 479 9.65 10.67 -8.32
N LYS A 480 9.09 9.64 -8.97
CA LYS A 480 9.02 9.54 -10.44
C LYS A 480 7.84 10.28 -11.06
N GLY A 481 6.99 10.95 -10.27
CA GLY A 481 5.81 11.69 -10.78
C GLY A 481 4.69 10.79 -11.32
N ILE A 482 4.67 9.50 -10.94
CA ILE A 482 3.72 8.51 -11.41
C ILE A 482 2.53 8.40 -10.45
N GLY A 483 1.34 8.71 -10.96
CA GLY A 483 0.11 8.73 -10.16
C GLY A 483 -0.02 9.98 -9.31
N ARG A 484 -1.10 10.05 -8.53
CA ARG A 484 -1.49 11.18 -7.69
C ARG A 484 -1.98 10.68 -6.33
N PRO A 485 -2.17 11.57 -5.33
CA PRO A 485 -2.78 11.22 -4.04
C PRO A 485 -4.04 10.35 -4.14
N SER A 486 -4.87 10.56 -5.16
CA SER A 486 -6.09 9.80 -5.43
C SER A 486 -5.85 8.38 -5.97
N THR A 487 -4.66 8.07 -6.48
CA THR A 487 -4.39 6.81 -7.21
C THR A 487 -3.38 5.89 -6.57
N TYR A 488 -2.49 6.33 -5.67
CA TYR A 488 -1.46 5.45 -5.09
C TYR A 488 -2.03 4.14 -4.53
N ALA A 489 -3.07 4.23 -3.68
CA ALA A 489 -3.69 3.06 -3.08
C ALA A 489 -4.37 2.12 -4.11
N SER A 490 -4.96 2.70 -5.17
CA SER A 490 -5.66 1.92 -6.21
C SER A 490 -4.66 1.23 -7.14
N ILE A 491 -3.53 1.85 -7.45
CA ILE A 491 -2.41 1.26 -8.21
C ILE A 491 -1.90 0.00 -7.50
N LEU A 492 -1.47 0.15 -6.24
CA LEU A 492 -0.91 -0.94 -5.43
C LEU A 492 -1.90 -2.10 -5.24
N SER A 493 -3.18 -1.79 -5.01
CA SER A 493 -4.24 -2.81 -4.90
C SER A 493 -4.44 -3.54 -6.22
N THR A 494 -4.45 -2.82 -7.34
CA THR A 494 -4.74 -3.39 -8.67
C THR A 494 -3.64 -4.35 -9.12
N ILE A 495 -2.37 -3.98 -9.00
CA ILE A 495 -1.26 -4.83 -9.46
C ILE A 495 -1.19 -6.15 -8.67
N GLN A 496 -1.58 -6.13 -7.38
CA GLN A 496 -1.71 -7.31 -6.53
C GLN A 496 -2.94 -8.16 -6.90
N GLU A 497 -4.13 -7.54 -7.02
CA GLU A 497 -5.39 -8.24 -7.35
C GLU A 497 -5.34 -8.92 -8.72
N LYS A 498 -4.56 -8.36 -9.66
CA LYS A 498 -4.31 -8.93 -10.99
C LYS A 498 -3.25 -10.03 -10.99
N GLY A 499 -2.55 -10.22 -9.88
CA GLY A 499 -1.53 -11.26 -9.72
C GLY A 499 -0.22 -10.95 -10.45
N TYR A 500 0.02 -9.70 -10.84
CA TYR A 500 1.30 -9.29 -11.43
C TYR A 500 2.42 -9.21 -10.40
N VAL A 501 2.08 -8.86 -9.18
CA VAL A 501 2.99 -8.89 -8.04
C VAL A 501 2.38 -9.68 -6.89
N ARG A 502 3.25 -10.19 -6.03
CA ARG A 502 2.88 -10.85 -4.77
C ARG A 502 3.57 -10.13 -3.63
N LYS A 503 2.95 -10.14 -2.45
CA LYS A 503 3.54 -9.59 -1.24
C LYS A 503 3.99 -10.74 -0.35
N LEU A 504 5.30 -10.89 -0.19
CA LEU A 504 5.95 -11.87 0.70
C LEU A 504 6.71 -11.08 1.75
N GLU A 505 6.54 -11.41 3.03
CA GLU A 505 7.25 -10.71 4.12
C GLU A 505 7.17 -9.16 4.03
N LYS A 506 5.99 -8.65 3.64
CA LYS A 506 5.70 -7.21 3.41
C LYS A 506 6.44 -6.56 2.23
N ARG A 507 7.24 -7.30 1.46
CA ARG A 507 7.95 -6.84 0.26
C ARG A 507 7.24 -7.31 -1.01
N PHE A 508 7.31 -6.50 -2.07
CA PHE A 508 6.77 -6.82 -3.38
C PHE A 508 7.75 -7.68 -4.17
N HIS A 509 7.24 -8.79 -4.69
CA HIS A 509 7.92 -9.64 -5.66
C HIS A 509 7.10 -9.64 -6.96
N PRO A 510 7.73 -9.46 -8.13
CA PRO A 510 7.03 -9.69 -9.38
C PRO A 510 6.70 -11.18 -9.50
N SER A 511 5.51 -11.50 -10.00
CA SER A 511 5.19 -12.87 -10.40
C SER A 511 5.75 -13.14 -11.79
N GLU A 512 5.90 -14.41 -12.16
CA GLU A 512 6.25 -14.79 -13.54
C GLU A 512 5.30 -14.16 -14.57
N LEU A 513 4.00 -14.06 -14.24
CA LEU A 513 3.03 -13.38 -15.08
C LEU A 513 3.33 -11.88 -15.19
N GLY A 514 3.71 -11.24 -14.08
CA GLY A 514 4.13 -9.84 -14.04
C GLY A 514 5.38 -9.60 -14.88
N LYS A 515 6.43 -10.43 -14.72
CA LYS A 515 7.67 -10.36 -15.51
C LYS A 515 7.38 -10.51 -17.00
N LEU A 516 6.61 -11.53 -17.40
CA LEU A 516 6.25 -11.77 -18.80
C LEU A 516 5.42 -10.63 -19.39
N VAL A 517 4.37 -10.19 -18.69
CA VAL A 517 3.53 -9.10 -19.21
C VAL A 517 4.34 -7.81 -19.30
N ASN A 518 5.20 -7.53 -18.33
CA ASN A 518 6.12 -6.39 -18.37
C ASN A 518 7.03 -6.47 -19.61
N GLU A 519 7.68 -7.60 -19.86
CA GLU A 519 8.55 -7.79 -21.02
C GLU A 519 7.83 -7.52 -22.35
N LEU A 520 6.67 -8.16 -22.57
CA LEU A 520 5.86 -7.96 -23.78
C LEU A 520 5.46 -6.50 -23.97
N LEU A 521 5.11 -5.85 -22.87
CA LEU A 521 4.64 -4.48 -22.86
C LEU A 521 5.77 -3.47 -23.12
N VAL A 522 6.94 -3.65 -22.51
CA VAL A 522 8.11 -2.80 -22.73
C VAL A 522 8.63 -2.92 -24.16
N GLU A 523 8.69 -4.14 -24.69
CA GLU A 523 9.15 -4.40 -26.06
C GLU A 523 8.23 -3.77 -27.12
N ASN A 524 6.91 -3.85 -26.93
CA ASN A 524 5.94 -3.46 -27.95
C ASN A 524 5.34 -2.06 -27.75
N PHE A 525 5.44 -1.50 -26.55
CA PHE A 525 4.93 -0.18 -26.19
C PHE A 525 5.94 0.67 -25.41
N PRO A 526 7.20 0.81 -25.89
CA PRO A 526 8.29 1.40 -25.11
C PRO A 526 8.00 2.83 -24.67
N LYS A 527 7.32 3.64 -25.50
CA LYS A 527 6.93 5.01 -25.15
C LYS A 527 5.76 5.08 -24.17
N VAL A 528 4.75 4.22 -24.33
CA VAL A 528 3.50 4.28 -23.55
C VAL A 528 3.71 3.80 -22.12
N ILE A 529 4.69 2.93 -21.91
CA ILE A 529 5.03 2.29 -20.62
C ILE A 529 6.38 2.83 -20.11
N ASP A 530 6.84 3.93 -20.69
CA ASP A 530 7.93 4.71 -20.17
C ASP A 530 7.49 5.50 -18.92
N VAL A 531 8.41 5.56 -17.96
CA VAL A 531 8.24 6.28 -16.70
C VAL A 531 8.10 7.78 -16.96
N GLY A 532 8.98 8.35 -17.78
CA GLY A 532 9.02 9.78 -18.10
C GLY A 532 7.79 10.22 -18.89
N PHE A 533 7.39 9.43 -19.90
CA PHE A 533 6.16 9.69 -20.65
C PHE A 533 4.91 9.66 -19.75
N THR A 534 4.81 8.66 -18.85
CA THR A 534 3.68 8.57 -17.92
C THR A 534 3.62 9.77 -16.98
N ALA A 535 4.76 10.26 -16.50
CA ALA A 535 4.84 11.46 -15.67
C ALA A 535 4.46 12.73 -16.46
N GLN A 536 4.95 12.86 -17.69
CA GLN A 536 4.61 13.96 -18.59
C GLN A 536 3.09 14.04 -18.80
N MET A 537 2.44 12.91 -19.09
CA MET A 537 0.99 12.87 -19.28
C MET A 537 0.21 13.31 -18.05
N GLU A 538 0.66 12.96 -16.85
CA GLU A 538 0.02 13.45 -15.64
C GLU A 538 0.21 14.97 -15.50
N GLY A 539 1.37 15.52 -15.89
CA GLY A 539 1.59 16.96 -15.98
C GLY A 539 0.70 17.65 -17.01
N GLU A 540 0.48 17.04 -18.18
CA GLU A 540 -0.46 17.58 -19.18
C GLU A 540 -1.91 17.60 -18.67
N LEU A 541 -2.32 16.61 -17.87
CA LEU A 541 -3.63 16.62 -17.20
C LEU A 541 -3.73 17.72 -16.14
N ASP A 542 -2.62 18.07 -15.48
CA ASP A 542 -2.57 19.19 -14.55
C ASP A 542 -2.62 20.55 -15.30
N GLU A 543 -1.99 20.65 -16.48
CA GLU A 543 -2.16 21.82 -17.36
C GLU A 543 -3.61 22.01 -17.82
N VAL A 544 -4.35 20.91 -18.06
CA VAL A 544 -5.79 20.96 -18.36
C VAL A 544 -6.57 21.47 -17.15
N GLU A 545 -6.26 20.95 -15.95
CA GLU A 545 -6.89 21.38 -14.70
C GLU A 545 -6.71 22.88 -14.42
N GLU A 546 -5.55 23.43 -14.77
CA GLU A 546 -5.23 24.86 -14.64
C GLU A 546 -5.76 25.72 -15.81
N GLY A 547 -6.39 25.11 -16.81
CA GLY A 547 -6.90 25.80 -18.01
C GLY A 547 -5.80 26.27 -18.98
N ARG A 548 -4.56 25.76 -18.84
CA ARG A 548 -3.42 26.07 -19.72
C ARG A 548 -3.37 25.20 -20.98
N ARG A 549 -4.08 24.08 -21.00
CA ARG A 549 -4.14 23.14 -22.13
C ARG A 549 -5.57 22.65 -22.39
N ASP A 550 -5.91 22.46 -23.66
CA ASP A 550 -7.17 21.82 -24.05
C ASP A 550 -7.09 20.29 -23.87
N TRP A 551 -8.12 19.71 -23.28
CA TRP A 551 -8.14 18.30 -22.90
C TRP A 551 -8.19 17.34 -24.10
N LYS A 552 -8.81 17.75 -25.22
CA LYS A 552 -8.85 16.93 -26.45
C LYS A 552 -7.48 16.90 -27.09
N LYS A 553 -6.79 18.05 -27.16
CA LYS A 553 -5.40 18.11 -27.63
C LYS A 553 -4.47 17.22 -26.80
N ALA A 554 -4.65 17.19 -25.47
CA ALA A 554 -3.88 16.29 -24.61
C ALA A 554 -4.11 14.80 -24.97
N LEU A 555 -5.35 14.42 -25.28
CA LEU A 555 -5.67 13.05 -25.72
C LEU A 555 -5.17 12.72 -27.13
N ASP A 556 -5.27 13.65 -28.09
CA ASP A 556 -4.79 13.47 -29.46
C ASP A 556 -3.29 13.20 -29.51
N ASN A 557 -2.51 14.00 -28.78
CA ASN A 557 -1.06 13.85 -28.68
C ASN A 557 -0.65 12.47 -28.16
N PHE A 558 -1.48 11.87 -27.30
CA PHE A 558 -1.28 10.51 -26.82
C PHE A 558 -1.78 9.44 -27.80
N TYR A 559 -2.97 9.62 -28.37
CA TYR A 559 -3.68 8.53 -29.04
C TYR A 559 -3.04 8.13 -30.36
N ALA A 560 -2.61 9.08 -31.19
CA ALA A 560 -1.99 8.80 -32.48
C ALA A 560 -0.73 7.88 -32.39
N PRO A 561 0.27 8.16 -31.54
CA PRO A 561 1.41 7.26 -31.38
C PRO A 561 1.00 5.93 -30.70
N PHE A 562 0.01 5.96 -29.81
CA PHE A 562 -0.50 4.75 -29.15
C PHE A 562 -1.17 3.79 -30.14
N GLU A 563 -2.01 4.29 -31.05
CA GLU A 563 -2.71 3.48 -32.04
C GLU A 563 -1.75 2.87 -33.06
N SER A 564 -0.72 3.63 -33.45
CA SER A 564 0.37 3.14 -34.30
C SER A 564 1.12 1.99 -33.62
N ALA A 565 1.51 2.17 -32.36
CA ALA A 565 2.17 1.12 -31.57
C ALA A 565 1.27 -0.11 -31.37
N LEU A 566 -0.03 0.08 -31.10
CA LEU A 566 -0.99 -1.01 -30.95
C LEU A 566 -1.14 -1.84 -32.23
N SER A 567 -1.18 -1.18 -33.38
CA SER A 567 -1.29 -1.85 -34.69
C SER A 567 -0.05 -2.68 -35.00
N LEU A 568 1.15 -2.17 -34.66
CA LEU A 568 2.40 -2.91 -34.77
C LEU A 568 2.45 -4.09 -33.80
N ALA A 569 2.09 -3.86 -32.53
CA ALA A 569 2.06 -4.87 -31.48
C ALA A 569 1.10 -6.02 -31.79
N ARG A 570 -0.06 -5.77 -32.40
CA ARG A 570 -0.97 -6.83 -32.85
C ARG A 570 -0.29 -7.82 -33.82
N LYS A 571 0.52 -7.28 -34.73
CA LYS A 571 1.25 -8.07 -35.74
C LYS A 571 2.48 -8.76 -35.15
N ASN A 572 3.29 -8.02 -34.39
CA ASN A 572 4.66 -8.42 -34.04
C ASN A 572 4.79 -8.99 -32.62
N MET A 573 3.88 -8.67 -31.70
CA MET A 573 3.97 -9.16 -30.33
C MET A 573 3.92 -10.68 -30.33
N ARG A 574 4.97 -11.29 -29.78
CA ARG A 574 5.07 -12.74 -29.64
C ARG A 574 3.86 -13.27 -28.86
N SER A 575 3.23 -14.31 -29.39
CA SER A 575 2.14 -15.00 -28.70
C SER A 575 2.73 -16.13 -27.87
N VAL A 576 2.70 -15.99 -26.55
CA VAL A 576 2.99 -17.12 -25.65
C VAL A 576 1.76 -18.01 -25.45
N LYS A 577 0.58 -17.54 -25.88
CA LYS A 577 -0.66 -18.30 -25.81
C LYS A 577 -0.58 -19.47 -26.80
N GLY A 578 -0.41 -20.66 -26.25
CA GLY A 578 -0.24 -21.88 -27.02
C GLY A 578 1.22 -22.23 -27.34
N GLN A 579 2.19 -21.38 -27.00
CA GLN A 579 3.60 -21.77 -27.03
C GLN A 579 3.81 -22.86 -25.98
N GLN A 580 4.23 -24.02 -26.47
CA GLN A 580 4.63 -25.14 -25.65
C GLN A 580 6.13 -24.98 -25.40
N VAL A 581 6.51 -24.35 -24.29
CA VAL A 581 7.93 -24.40 -23.87
C VAL A 581 8.19 -25.85 -23.47
N GLU A 582 8.84 -26.60 -24.36
CA GLU A 582 9.26 -27.96 -24.08
C GLU A 582 10.20 -27.97 -22.89
N THR A 583 10.02 -28.99 -22.05
CA THR A 583 10.87 -29.23 -20.91
C THR A 583 11.48 -30.62 -21.05
N GLU A 584 12.61 -30.84 -20.38
CA GLU A 584 13.22 -32.16 -20.29
C GLU A 584 12.44 -33.11 -19.36
N ILE A 585 11.35 -32.64 -18.74
CA ILE A 585 10.50 -33.44 -17.86
C ILE A 585 9.57 -34.31 -18.72
N LEU A 586 9.68 -35.63 -18.56
CA LEU A 586 8.81 -36.59 -19.23
C LEU A 586 7.49 -36.81 -18.48
N CYS A 587 6.40 -36.98 -19.24
CA CYS A 587 5.09 -37.33 -18.72
C CYS A 587 5.10 -38.76 -18.18
N ASP A 588 4.76 -38.93 -16.90
CA ASP A 588 4.68 -40.22 -16.22
C ASP A 588 3.65 -41.18 -16.82
N LYS A 589 2.64 -40.66 -17.51
CA LYS A 589 1.56 -41.46 -18.10
C LYS A 589 1.89 -41.99 -19.50
N CYS A 590 2.60 -41.23 -20.33
CA CYS A 590 2.79 -41.57 -21.75
C CYS A 590 4.20 -41.36 -22.28
N GLY A 591 5.16 -41.01 -21.42
CA GLY A 591 6.58 -40.84 -21.76
C GLY A 591 6.90 -39.64 -22.65
N SER A 592 5.90 -38.87 -23.11
CA SER A 592 6.11 -37.68 -23.95
C SER A 592 6.60 -36.50 -23.12
N LYS A 593 7.38 -35.59 -23.72
CA LYS A 593 7.82 -34.36 -23.03
C LYS A 593 6.65 -33.58 -22.46
N MET A 594 6.85 -32.97 -21.30
CA MET A 594 5.92 -32.01 -20.72
C MET A 594 6.28 -30.61 -21.20
N VAL A 595 5.26 -29.77 -21.31
CA VAL A 595 5.34 -28.41 -21.81
C VAL A 595 4.77 -27.46 -20.77
N ILE A 596 5.40 -26.30 -20.59
CA ILE A 596 4.88 -25.29 -19.67
C ILE A 596 3.64 -24.65 -20.29
N LYS A 597 2.54 -24.63 -19.55
CA LYS A 597 1.30 -23.94 -19.91
C LYS A 597 0.87 -22.96 -18.82
N TRP A 598 0.18 -21.91 -19.25
CA TRP A 598 -0.36 -20.89 -18.36
C TRP A 598 -1.80 -21.20 -17.97
N GLY A 599 -2.00 -21.49 -16.69
CA GLY A 599 -3.31 -21.76 -16.09
C GLY A 599 -3.80 -20.59 -15.24
N ARG A 600 -4.98 -20.74 -14.63
CA ARG A 600 -5.55 -19.73 -13.72
C ARG A 600 -4.61 -19.42 -12.55
N HIS A 601 -3.90 -20.42 -12.05
CA HIS A 601 -3.08 -20.38 -10.84
C HIS A 601 -1.58 -20.13 -11.09
N GLY A 602 -1.18 -19.90 -12.34
CA GLY A 602 0.23 -19.73 -12.72
C GLY A 602 0.64 -20.73 -13.80
N GLU A 603 1.95 -20.89 -13.96
CA GLU A 603 2.53 -21.91 -14.80
C GLU A 603 2.28 -23.31 -14.23
N PHE A 604 2.05 -24.27 -15.10
CA PHE A 604 2.01 -25.69 -14.77
C PHE A 604 2.53 -26.49 -15.96
N LEU A 605 3.03 -27.69 -15.70
CA LEU A 605 3.44 -28.61 -16.75
C LEU A 605 2.22 -29.36 -17.26
N ALA A 606 2.03 -29.41 -18.56
CA ALA A 606 1.05 -30.25 -19.23
C ALA A 606 1.77 -31.24 -20.15
N CYS A 607 1.22 -32.43 -20.36
CA CYS A 607 1.76 -33.31 -21.41
C CYS A 607 1.68 -32.61 -22.79
N SER A 608 2.72 -32.76 -23.63
CA SER A 608 2.73 -32.24 -25.00
C SER A 608 1.58 -32.81 -25.85
N LYS A 609 1.22 -34.08 -25.63
CA LYS A 609 0.06 -34.77 -26.25
C LYS A 609 -1.28 -34.38 -25.63
N TYR A 610 -1.48 -33.14 -25.19
CA TYR A 610 -2.79 -32.68 -24.72
C TYR A 610 -3.63 -32.26 -25.93
N PRO A 611 -4.88 -32.75 -26.12
CA PRO A 611 -5.79 -33.27 -25.09
C PRO A 611 -5.84 -34.80 -24.94
N GLU A 612 -5.11 -35.60 -25.72
CA GLU A 612 -5.12 -37.07 -25.62
C GLU A 612 -4.58 -37.57 -24.27
N CYS A 613 -3.53 -36.93 -23.78
CA CYS A 613 -2.95 -37.11 -22.45
C CYS A 613 -3.19 -35.85 -21.60
N ARG A 614 -4.16 -35.93 -20.67
CA ARG A 614 -4.54 -34.83 -19.77
C ARG A 614 -3.69 -34.71 -18.50
N THR A 615 -2.52 -35.36 -18.47
CA THR A 615 -1.61 -35.29 -17.31
C THR A 615 -1.08 -33.87 -17.16
N THR A 616 -1.11 -33.38 -15.93
CA THR A 616 -0.56 -32.08 -15.54
C THR A 616 0.21 -32.20 -14.23
N LYS A 617 1.25 -31.39 -14.04
CA LYS A 617 2.08 -31.34 -12.82
C LYS A 617 2.36 -29.90 -12.41
N GLU A 618 2.45 -29.68 -11.10
CA GLU A 618 2.95 -28.41 -10.55
C GLU A 618 4.48 -28.47 -10.43
N PHE A 619 5.14 -27.33 -10.60
CA PHE A 619 6.59 -27.20 -10.51
C PHE A 619 6.95 -25.89 -9.80
N SER A 620 8.16 -25.85 -9.25
CA SER A 620 8.85 -24.64 -8.82
C SER A 620 10.05 -24.41 -9.72
N ARG A 621 10.33 -23.15 -10.05
CA ARG A 621 11.55 -22.75 -10.76
C ARG A 621 12.57 -22.32 -9.71
N GLU A 622 13.74 -22.94 -9.70
CA GLU A 622 14.84 -22.51 -8.85
C GLU A 622 15.52 -21.26 -9.44
N GLU A 623 16.33 -20.57 -8.64
CA GLU A 623 17.01 -19.33 -9.04
C GLU A 623 17.93 -19.52 -10.26
N ASN A 624 18.45 -20.73 -10.48
CA ASN A 624 19.23 -21.12 -11.65
C ASN A 624 18.38 -21.41 -12.91
N GLY A 625 17.06 -21.29 -12.83
CA GLY A 625 16.12 -21.57 -13.92
C GLY A 625 15.68 -23.03 -14.06
N GLU A 626 16.19 -23.95 -13.23
CA GLU A 626 15.80 -25.37 -13.28
C GLU A 626 14.37 -25.60 -12.75
N LEU A 627 13.66 -26.52 -13.40
CA LEU A 627 12.29 -26.88 -13.04
C LEU A 627 12.32 -28.06 -12.07
N ARG A 628 11.99 -27.83 -10.80
CA ARG A 628 11.75 -28.90 -9.83
C ARG A 628 10.27 -29.22 -9.74
N LEU A 629 9.92 -30.48 -10.02
CA LEU A 629 8.57 -30.97 -9.75
C LEU A 629 8.30 -30.86 -8.24
N GLN A 630 7.18 -30.22 -7.88
CA GLN A 630 6.75 -30.26 -6.49
C GLN A 630 6.37 -31.70 -6.15
N LYS A 631 7.19 -32.34 -5.31
CA LYS A 631 6.87 -33.66 -4.75
C LYS A 631 5.64 -33.49 -3.88
N VAL A 632 4.54 -34.13 -4.29
CA VAL A 632 3.34 -34.20 -3.46
C VAL A 632 3.59 -35.28 -2.41
N GLU A 633 3.78 -34.87 -1.16
CA GLU A 633 4.00 -35.81 -0.06
C GLU A 633 2.76 -36.67 0.21
N PRO A 634 2.91 -37.98 0.50
CA PRO A 634 1.82 -38.83 0.95
C PRO A 634 1.25 -38.31 2.27
N THR A 635 -0.08 -38.18 2.34
CA THR A 635 -0.77 -37.59 3.50
C THR A 635 -0.97 -38.57 4.67
N GLY A 636 -0.30 -39.72 4.66
CA GLY A 636 -0.52 -40.84 5.59
C GLY A 636 -1.84 -41.60 5.38
N GLU A 637 -2.82 -40.99 4.70
CA GLU A 637 -4.12 -41.57 4.39
C GLU A 637 -4.06 -42.62 3.27
N VAL A 638 -4.83 -43.70 3.42
CA VAL A 638 -4.92 -44.79 2.45
C VAL A 638 -6.22 -44.69 1.65
N CYS A 639 -6.15 -44.99 0.36
CA CYS A 639 -7.29 -45.00 -0.54
C CYS A 639 -8.22 -46.19 -0.23
N ASP A 640 -9.45 -45.92 0.21
CA ASP A 640 -10.45 -46.95 0.53
C ASP A 640 -10.83 -47.87 -0.64
N LEU A 641 -10.56 -47.46 -1.89
CA LEU A 641 -10.90 -48.25 -3.07
C LEU A 641 -9.76 -49.17 -3.54
N CYS A 642 -8.50 -48.86 -3.23
CA CYS A 642 -7.38 -49.61 -3.81
C CYS A 642 -6.16 -49.77 -2.90
N GLY A 643 -6.24 -49.35 -1.63
CA GLY A 643 -5.16 -49.55 -0.65
C GLY A 643 -3.89 -48.73 -0.87
N LYS A 644 -3.86 -47.84 -1.88
CA LYS A 644 -2.68 -47.01 -2.20
C LYS A 644 -2.70 -45.68 -1.44
N PRO A 645 -1.54 -45.05 -1.17
CA PRO A 645 -1.48 -43.76 -0.46
C PRO A 645 -2.31 -42.67 -1.16
N MET A 646 -2.93 -41.80 -0.38
CA MET A 646 -3.60 -40.61 -0.89
C MET A 646 -2.65 -39.41 -0.86
N LEU A 647 -2.63 -38.68 -1.96
CA LEU A 647 -1.81 -37.50 -2.20
C LEU A 647 -2.65 -36.22 -2.03
N MET A 648 -2.06 -35.18 -1.44
CA MET A 648 -2.71 -33.87 -1.34
C MET A 648 -2.70 -33.15 -2.69
N LYS A 649 -3.88 -32.93 -3.28
CA LYS A 649 -4.03 -32.18 -4.53
C LYS A 649 -4.84 -30.92 -4.32
N ARG A 650 -4.71 -29.95 -5.23
CA ARG A 650 -5.46 -28.70 -5.20
C ARG A 650 -6.44 -28.64 -6.38
N GLY A 651 -7.71 -28.40 -6.09
CA GLY A 651 -8.79 -28.36 -7.06
C GLY A 651 -9.56 -27.05 -7.03
N ARG A 652 -10.64 -26.96 -7.82
CA ARG A 652 -11.50 -25.77 -7.95
C ARG A 652 -12.03 -25.25 -6.60
N TYR A 653 -12.21 -26.14 -5.62
CA TYR A 653 -12.82 -25.85 -4.31
C TYR A 653 -11.82 -25.89 -3.14
N GLY A 654 -10.51 -25.96 -3.40
CA GLY A 654 -9.47 -26.03 -2.37
C GLY A 654 -8.66 -27.32 -2.45
N GLN A 655 -7.90 -27.61 -1.38
CA GLN A 655 -7.13 -28.85 -1.28
C GLN A 655 -8.06 -30.05 -1.01
N PHE A 656 -7.72 -31.20 -1.58
CA PHE A 656 -8.42 -32.46 -1.43
C PHE A 656 -7.42 -33.62 -1.52
N LEU A 657 -7.79 -34.79 -1.03
CA LEU A 657 -6.98 -36.00 -1.16
C LEU A 657 -7.38 -36.74 -2.43
N ALA A 658 -6.41 -37.16 -3.23
CA ALA A 658 -6.62 -38.00 -4.40
C ALA A 658 -5.76 -39.25 -4.30
N CYS A 659 -6.27 -40.41 -4.72
CA CYS A 659 -5.46 -41.63 -4.79
C CYS A 659 -4.17 -41.40 -5.60
N SER A 660 -3.04 -41.92 -5.11
CA SER A 660 -1.75 -41.85 -5.81
C SER A 660 -1.78 -42.50 -7.20
N GLU A 661 -2.68 -43.47 -7.42
CA GLU A 661 -2.86 -44.16 -8.70
C GLU A 661 -3.88 -43.47 -9.63
N TYR A 662 -4.27 -42.22 -9.35
CA TYR A 662 -5.09 -41.45 -10.27
C TYR A 662 -4.36 -41.29 -11.62
N PRO A 663 -4.97 -41.59 -12.79
CA PRO A 663 -6.41 -41.74 -13.03
C PRO A 663 -6.98 -43.18 -13.00
N LYS A 664 -6.16 -44.21 -12.76
CA LYS A 664 -6.65 -45.61 -12.71
C LYS A 664 -7.58 -45.82 -11.51
N CYS A 665 -7.26 -45.21 -10.37
CA CYS A 665 -8.16 -45.08 -9.23
C CYS A 665 -8.64 -43.61 -9.11
N LYS A 666 -9.92 -43.36 -9.38
CA LYS A 666 -10.51 -42.01 -9.33
C LYS A 666 -10.97 -41.59 -7.93
N ASN A 667 -10.58 -42.33 -6.88
CA ASN A 667 -11.01 -42.02 -5.52
C ASN A 667 -10.45 -40.67 -5.07
N THR A 668 -11.34 -39.83 -4.53
CA THR A 668 -10.97 -38.54 -3.95
C THR A 668 -11.71 -38.35 -2.64
N LYS A 669 -11.02 -37.85 -1.61
CA LYS A 669 -11.59 -37.52 -0.31
C LYS A 669 -11.42 -36.04 -0.02
N SER A 670 -12.35 -35.50 0.77
CA SER A 670 -12.15 -34.18 1.38
C SER A 670 -11.18 -34.31 2.54
N ILE A 671 -10.42 -33.25 2.85
CA ILE A 671 -9.50 -33.27 3.99
C ILE A 671 -10.33 -33.21 5.28
N SER A 672 -10.26 -34.29 6.07
CA SER A 672 -10.87 -34.35 7.39
C SER A 672 -10.15 -33.39 8.33
N SER A 673 -10.92 -32.65 9.13
CA SER A 673 -10.35 -31.88 10.24
C SER A 673 -10.01 -32.74 11.46
N GLY A 674 -10.29 -34.05 11.41
CA GLY A 674 -10.18 -34.95 12.56
C GLY A 674 -11.29 -34.76 13.60
N VAL A 675 -12.29 -33.93 13.31
CA VAL A 675 -13.36 -33.57 14.25
C VAL A 675 -14.70 -34.12 13.78
N LYS A 676 -15.34 -34.94 14.62
CA LYS A 676 -16.69 -35.47 14.37
C LYS A 676 -17.72 -34.34 14.37
N CYS A 677 -18.69 -34.43 13.46
CA CYS A 677 -19.77 -33.48 13.31
C CYS A 677 -20.61 -33.45 14.60
N PRO A 678 -20.74 -32.29 15.27
CA PRO A 678 -21.48 -32.20 16.52
C PRO A 678 -23.00 -32.38 16.33
N LYS A 679 -23.50 -32.21 15.09
CA LYS A 679 -24.93 -32.36 14.77
C LYS A 679 -25.34 -33.82 14.55
N CYS A 680 -24.63 -34.56 13.71
CA CYS A 680 -25.01 -35.94 13.36
C CYS A 680 -24.21 -37.02 14.09
N GLY A 681 -23.07 -36.69 14.72
CA GLY A 681 -22.22 -37.65 15.43
C GLY A 681 -21.45 -38.64 14.54
N GLU A 682 -21.92 -38.90 13.32
CA GLU A 682 -21.34 -39.90 12.43
C GLU A 682 -20.39 -39.32 11.38
N GLY A 683 -20.73 -38.16 10.82
CA GLY A 683 -19.95 -37.51 9.77
C GLY A 683 -18.74 -36.75 10.32
N ASP A 684 -17.72 -36.54 9.50
CA ASP A 684 -16.56 -35.72 9.85
C ASP A 684 -16.70 -34.30 9.31
N LEU A 685 -16.18 -33.32 10.05
CA LEU A 685 -16.08 -31.96 9.56
C LEU A 685 -14.92 -31.86 8.57
N VAL A 686 -15.23 -31.46 7.34
CA VAL A 686 -14.24 -31.32 6.26
C VAL A 686 -14.14 -29.87 5.82
N GLN A 687 -12.93 -29.46 5.43
CA GLN A 687 -12.69 -28.11 4.93
C GLN A 687 -13.26 -27.94 3.51
N LYS A 688 -14.05 -26.90 3.31
CA LYS A 688 -14.69 -26.53 2.03
C LYS A 688 -14.43 -25.05 1.73
N SER A 689 -14.65 -24.64 0.48
CA SER A 689 -14.60 -23.22 0.11
C SER A 689 -15.83 -22.76 -0.67
N THR A 690 -16.20 -21.50 -0.45
CA THR A 690 -17.29 -20.84 -1.17
C THR A 690 -16.87 -20.42 -2.59
N LYS A 691 -17.82 -20.02 -3.44
CA LYS A 691 -17.53 -19.43 -4.77
C LYS A 691 -16.58 -18.20 -4.73
N ARG A 692 -16.47 -17.54 -3.58
CA ARG A 692 -15.56 -16.40 -3.32
C ARG A 692 -14.28 -16.80 -2.58
N SER A 693 -13.93 -18.09 -2.59
CA SER A 693 -12.73 -18.65 -1.95
C SER A 693 -12.63 -18.47 -0.42
N LYS A 694 -13.72 -18.12 0.27
CA LYS A 694 -13.77 -18.19 1.74
C LYS A 694 -13.85 -19.64 2.20
N ILE A 695 -12.99 -20.01 3.15
CA ILE A 695 -12.94 -21.34 3.76
C ILE A 695 -14.04 -21.46 4.82
N PHE A 696 -14.67 -22.64 4.91
CA PHE A 696 -15.57 -23.05 5.97
C PHE A 696 -15.43 -24.56 6.20
N TYR A 697 -15.91 -25.06 7.34
CA TYR A 697 -15.89 -26.48 7.69
C TYR A 697 -17.31 -27.00 7.73
N GLY A 698 -17.64 -28.00 6.93
CA GLY A 698 -18.99 -28.57 6.86
C GLY A 698 -18.96 -30.08 6.99
N CYS A 699 -20.08 -30.67 7.39
CA CYS A 699 -20.20 -32.13 7.44
C CYS A 699 -19.96 -32.75 6.04
N ASP A 700 -19.20 -33.83 6.00
CA ASP A 700 -18.97 -34.67 4.82
C ASP A 700 -20.24 -35.41 4.36
N LYS A 701 -21.16 -35.76 5.27
CA LYS A 701 -22.46 -36.38 4.98
C LYS A 701 -23.51 -35.43 4.38
N TYR A 702 -23.15 -34.22 3.96
CA TYR A 702 -24.05 -33.33 3.21
C TYR A 702 -24.54 -34.02 1.91
N PRO A 703 -25.84 -33.97 1.55
CA PRO A 703 -26.90 -33.12 2.11
C PRO A 703 -27.65 -33.69 3.33
N LYS A 704 -27.35 -34.92 3.78
CA LYS A 704 -28.03 -35.54 4.93
C LYS A 704 -27.76 -34.82 6.25
N CYS A 705 -26.64 -34.10 6.35
CA CYS A 705 -26.33 -33.20 7.46
C CYS A 705 -25.79 -31.87 6.91
N ASP A 706 -26.41 -30.76 7.31
CA ASP A 706 -26.16 -29.38 6.86
C ASP A 706 -25.28 -28.56 7.82
N TYR A 707 -24.77 -29.19 8.88
CA TYR A 707 -23.92 -28.50 9.86
C TYR A 707 -22.67 -27.91 9.18
N ALA A 708 -22.43 -26.63 9.42
CA ALA A 708 -21.25 -25.91 8.96
C ALA A 708 -20.82 -24.82 9.95
N THR A 709 -19.52 -24.58 10.02
CA THR A 709 -18.90 -23.51 10.80
C THR A 709 -17.84 -22.79 9.97
N TRP A 710 -17.64 -21.49 10.22
CA TRP A 710 -16.61 -20.69 9.55
C TRP A 710 -15.24 -20.85 10.20
N ASP A 711 -15.23 -21.12 11.50
CA ASP A 711 -14.05 -21.19 12.34
C ASP A 711 -13.56 -22.65 12.40
N LYS A 712 -12.24 -22.84 12.54
CA LYS A 712 -11.61 -24.17 12.43
C LYS A 712 -12.01 -25.04 13.63
N PRO A 713 -12.61 -26.22 13.44
CA PRO A 713 -13.09 -27.04 14.54
C PRO A 713 -11.93 -27.71 15.28
N ILE A 714 -12.11 -27.90 16.59
CA ILE A 714 -11.20 -28.59 17.50
C ILE A 714 -11.98 -29.72 18.18
N ALA A 715 -11.43 -30.94 18.18
CA ALA A 715 -11.99 -32.11 18.86
C ALA A 715 -11.81 -32.02 20.38
N LYS A 716 -12.48 -31.03 21.00
CA LYS A 716 -12.55 -30.83 22.44
C LYS A 716 -13.96 -30.44 22.81
N SER A 717 -14.48 -31.02 23.89
CA SER A 717 -15.78 -30.62 24.44
C SER A 717 -15.68 -29.28 25.15
N CYS A 718 -16.71 -28.45 25.02
CA CYS A 718 -16.83 -27.21 25.77
C CYS A 718 -17.16 -27.52 27.24
N PRO A 719 -16.38 -27.01 28.21
CA PRO A 719 -16.61 -27.26 29.64
C PRO A 719 -17.85 -26.53 30.19
N GLU A 720 -18.29 -25.45 29.55
CA GLU A 720 -19.43 -24.64 30.02
C GLU A 720 -20.78 -25.21 29.57
N CYS A 721 -20.90 -25.67 28.33
CA CYS A 721 -22.20 -26.03 27.74
C CYS A 721 -22.25 -27.43 27.11
N GLY A 722 -21.18 -28.23 27.25
CA GLY A 722 -21.14 -29.60 26.73
C GLY A 722 -21.12 -29.71 25.19
N SER A 723 -20.91 -28.62 24.44
CA SER A 723 -20.72 -28.66 22.99
C SER A 723 -19.62 -29.67 22.65
N LYS A 724 -19.90 -30.62 21.75
CA LYS A 724 -18.96 -31.70 21.38
C LYS A 724 -17.70 -31.22 20.65
N ILE A 725 -17.68 -29.94 20.24
CA ILE A 725 -16.54 -29.32 19.58
C ILE A 725 -16.32 -27.91 20.13
N LEU A 726 -15.07 -27.44 20.00
CA LEU A 726 -14.68 -26.04 20.10
C LEU A 726 -14.23 -25.54 18.73
N VAL A 727 -14.06 -24.22 18.56
CA VAL A 727 -13.53 -23.64 17.32
C VAL A 727 -12.40 -22.65 17.59
N GLU A 728 -11.42 -22.66 16.69
CA GLU A 728 -10.30 -21.72 16.65
C GLU A 728 -10.68 -20.49 15.83
N ARG A 729 -10.59 -19.31 16.44
CA ARG A 729 -10.91 -18.03 15.81
C ARG A 729 -9.81 -17.02 16.02
N THR A 730 -9.17 -16.62 14.94
CA THR A 730 -8.22 -15.50 14.94
C THR A 730 -8.97 -14.18 15.02
N SER A 731 -8.63 -13.38 16.03
CA SER A 731 -9.12 -12.01 16.16
C SER A 731 -8.60 -11.17 15.00
N LYS A 732 -9.51 -10.66 14.16
CA LYS A 732 -9.15 -9.73 13.08
C LYS A 732 -8.53 -8.43 13.57
N LYS A 733 -8.71 -8.09 14.86
CA LYS A 733 -8.21 -6.85 15.47
C LYS A 733 -6.82 -7.00 16.08
N THR A 734 -6.50 -8.17 16.65
CA THR A 734 -5.26 -8.38 17.43
C THR A 734 -4.33 -9.42 16.84
N GLY A 735 -4.80 -10.25 15.91
CA GLY A 735 -4.04 -11.41 15.40
C GLY A 735 -4.00 -12.59 16.37
N GLU A 736 -4.49 -12.40 17.61
CA GLU A 736 -4.51 -13.43 18.65
C GLU A 736 -5.52 -14.53 18.31
N VAL A 737 -5.15 -15.76 18.64
CA VAL A 737 -5.96 -16.95 18.41
C VAL A 737 -6.77 -17.26 19.67
N PHE A 738 -8.08 -17.39 19.53
CA PHE A 738 -8.98 -17.78 20.61
C PHE A 738 -9.62 -19.13 20.29
N ILE A 739 -9.72 -19.99 21.31
CA ILE A 739 -10.57 -21.17 21.31
C ILE A 739 -11.90 -20.77 21.95
N LEU A 740 -13.00 -20.95 21.23
CA LEU A 740 -14.34 -20.59 21.73
C LEU A 740 -15.39 -21.66 21.41
N CYS A 741 -16.51 -21.62 22.11
CA CYS A 741 -17.61 -22.51 21.83
C CYS A 741 -18.44 -22.00 20.63
N PRO A 742 -18.72 -22.85 19.62
CA PRO A 742 -19.55 -22.45 18.49
C PRO A 742 -21.06 -22.36 18.82
N GLN A 743 -21.50 -22.83 19.99
CA GLN A 743 -22.88 -22.73 20.42
C GLN A 743 -23.27 -21.29 20.73
N LYS A 744 -24.37 -20.84 20.10
CA LYS A 744 -24.87 -19.47 20.25
C LYS A 744 -25.32 -19.24 21.70
N GLY A 745 -24.67 -18.31 22.39
CA GLY A 745 -24.97 -17.95 23.79
C GLY A 745 -24.04 -18.56 24.84
N CYS A 746 -23.10 -19.45 24.46
CA CYS A 746 -22.11 -19.97 25.40
C CYS A 746 -20.95 -18.96 25.59
N PRO A 747 -20.59 -18.60 26.85
CA PRO A 747 -19.53 -17.61 27.11
C PRO A 747 -18.11 -18.16 26.99
N TYR A 748 -17.94 -19.48 26.81
CA TYR A 748 -16.63 -20.11 26.81
C TYR A 748 -15.68 -19.56 25.74
N ARG A 749 -14.57 -18.98 26.19
CA ARG A 749 -13.49 -18.45 25.36
C ARG A 749 -12.16 -18.53 26.11
N LYS A 750 -11.16 -19.14 25.50
CA LYS A 750 -9.78 -19.23 26.01
C LYS A 750 -8.79 -18.71 24.97
N LYS A 751 -7.81 -17.92 25.39
CA LYS A 751 -6.71 -17.46 24.52
C LYS A 751 -5.72 -18.62 24.31
N MET A 752 -5.28 -18.84 23.07
CA MET A 752 -4.14 -19.72 22.77
C MET A 752 -2.86 -18.89 22.99
N GLU A 753 -1.95 -19.43 23.79
CA GLU A 753 -0.61 -18.87 24.00
C GLU A 753 0.25 -18.97 22.73
#